data_AF-A0A4S4EN74-F1
#
_entry.id   AF-A0A4S4EN74-F1
#
_cell.length_a   1.000
_cell.length_b   1.000
_cell.length_c   1.000
_cell.angle_alpha   90.00
_cell.angle_beta   90.00
_cell.angle_gamma   90.00
#
_symmetry.space_group_name_H-M   'P 1'
#
loop_
_entity.id
_entity.type
_entity.pdbx_description
1 polymer ?
#
loop_
_entity_poly.entity_id
_entity_poly.type
_entity_poly.pdbx_seq_one_letter_code
_entity_poly.pdbx_strand_id
1 'polypeptide(L)'
;MQQTPLEEDPAYAPGSFLGYDTFSTRTVVEALLVNGKPVLQVSKGSEVEVFLNRTPFYAESGGQIGDNGFLFISQAGNQQTVVIEIKDIKKSVGNIFVHKGTIKKGSIEVGGEVEAAVDAKLRQRAKVHHTVTHLLQVVLKKVIGQETSQTGSLVAFDRLRFDFNFHRPLLDNELMEIEELINSWIEDSTLLQTKVMPLTGAKKAGAIAMFGEKYGEQVRVVKVPSVSMELFGGTHVSSTSEIRGLKIISKQGIASGIRRIEAIADNPVVVGIACLYLADRAKHDELAAKWTLRFASLLQELNCQGSPYSLTVPREDQHEIPESVHRSGQTPEAERQIETQPSNAMATDFKSIPLIDISPLLAKWDDPNMAQDQGITGVVKQLDQACREAGFFYVKGHGIPDSIIKEVRNVARKFFSLPYEEKLKIKISPTTGYRGYQRMGENITKGIPDMHEAIDCYREVKPGMYGTLSKPLEGPNQWPINPPNLKQLMEEYISLCTDLSRKIMRGIALALGASADEFEGERAGDPFWVFRIIGYPVLSHANGKDMTENDIGCGAHTDYGLLTLVNQDADITALEVRNQSGEWISAPPVPGTFVCNIGDMLKILTNGLYESTFHRVINKSPTYRVCVAYFYETNFDAAIKPLDICIRRTGGTKKFERAVYGEHLVSKVTTNFVKEDELDS
;
A
#
# COMPACT_ATOMS: atom_id res chain seq x y z
N MET A 1 -51.16 36.98 32.89
CA MET A 1 -50.08 37.23 31.93
C MET A 1 -49.42 35.90 31.64
N GLN A 2 -49.81 35.25 30.53
CA GLN A 2 -49.20 34.01 30.05
C GLN A 2 -47.90 34.37 29.32
N GLN A 3 -46.79 33.78 29.75
CA GLN A 3 -45.51 33.88 29.07
C GLN A 3 -45.56 33.09 27.76
N THR A 4 -45.22 33.77 26.69
CA THR A 4 -45.00 33.23 25.35
C THR A 4 -43.89 32.16 25.37
N PRO A 5 -44.04 31.05 24.62
CA PRO A 5 -42.97 30.06 24.47
C PRO A 5 -41.79 30.68 23.70
N LEU A 6 -40.58 30.41 24.19
CA LEU A 6 -39.33 30.68 23.48
C LEU A 6 -39.35 29.93 22.14
N GLU A 7 -39.16 30.68 21.05
CA GLU A 7 -38.97 30.16 19.70
C GLU A 7 -37.81 29.16 19.68
N GLU A 8 -38.07 27.96 19.15
CA GLU A 8 -37.06 26.93 18.91
C GLU A 8 -36.07 27.42 17.83
N ASP A 9 -34.79 27.48 18.20
CA ASP A 9 -33.66 27.72 17.29
C ASP A 9 -33.55 26.54 16.29
N PRO A 10 -33.54 26.74 14.95
CA PRO A 10 -33.69 25.67 13.95
C PRO A 10 -32.50 24.70 13.82
N ALA A 11 -31.55 24.69 14.75
CA ALA A 11 -30.23 24.08 14.58
C ALA A 11 -30.09 22.61 15.05
N TYR A 12 -31.13 21.97 15.59
CA TYR A 12 -31.00 20.65 16.22
C TYR A 12 -32.00 19.61 15.69
N ALA A 13 -31.77 19.15 14.45
CA ALA A 13 -32.35 17.92 13.94
C ALA A 13 -31.40 16.72 14.20
N PRO A 14 -31.91 15.55 14.65
CA PRO A 14 -31.15 14.30 14.69
C PRO A 14 -30.55 13.97 13.32
N GLY A 15 -29.30 13.50 13.28
CA GLY A 15 -28.54 13.25 12.05
C GLY A 15 -27.96 14.51 11.41
N SER A 16 -27.72 15.58 12.17
CA SER A 16 -27.16 16.84 11.62
C SER A 16 -25.69 16.68 11.20
N PHE A 17 -25.36 17.14 9.98
CA PHE A 17 -23.99 17.18 9.46
C PHE A 17 -23.30 18.48 9.87
N LEU A 18 -22.17 18.36 10.58
CA LEU A 18 -21.35 19.46 11.09
C LEU A 18 -20.02 19.61 10.35
N GLY A 19 -19.73 18.70 9.41
CA GLY A 19 -18.41 18.53 8.82
C GLY A 19 -17.95 19.62 7.86
N TYR A 20 -18.76 20.67 7.65
CA TYR A 20 -18.32 21.88 6.95
C TYR A 20 -17.38 22.72 7.81
N ASP A 21 -17.62 22.77 9.12
CA ASP A 21 -16.97 23.70 10.03
C ASP A 21 -15.98 23.00 10.99
N THR A 22 -16.17 21.70 11.24
CA THR A 22 -15.33 20.93 12.16
C THR A 22 -14.93 19.56 11.61
N PHE A 23 -13.75 19.07 12.01
CA PHE A 23 -13.30 17.70 11.75
C PHE A 23 -13.64 16.73 12.88
N SER A 24 -14.03 17.23 14.06
CA SER A 24 -14.43 16.38 15.18
C SER A 24 -15.62 16.94 15.97
N THR A 25 -16.36 16.06 16.62
CA THR A 25 -17.44 16.45 17.54
C THR A 25 -17.74 15.34 18.54
N ARG A 26 -18.26 15.71 19.71
CA ARG A 26 -18.88 14.74 20.63
C ARG A 26 -20.30 14.46 20.20
N THR A 27 -20.68 13.20 20.13
CA THR A 27 -21.97 12.73 19.62
C THR A 27 -22.43 11.48 20.37
N VAL A 28 -23.72 11.17 20.25
CA VAL A 28 -24.36 10.01 20.87
C VAL A 28 -24.67 8.99 19.79
N VAL A 29 -24.44 7.72 20.11
CA VAL A 29 -24.79 6.56 19.29
C VAL A 29 -26.29 6.32 19.38
N GLU A 30 -27.03 6.59 18.30
CA GLU A 30 -28.49 6.42 18.27
C GLU A 30 -28.90 4.99 17.91
N ALA A 31 -28.13 4.34 17.05
CA ALA A 31 -28.38 2.96 16.66
C ALA A 31 -27.09 2.27 16.19
N LEU A 32 -27.10 0.95 16.29
CA LEU A 32 -26.05 0.06 15.79
C LEU A 32 -26.72 -1.04 14.98
N LEU A 33 -26.20 -1.32 13.78
CA LEU A 33 -26.59 -2.48 12.99
C LEU A 33 -25.39 -3.39 12.73
N VAL A 34 -25.61 -4.70 12.83
CA VAL A 34 -24.65 -5.73 12.40
C VAL A 34 -25.38 -6.64 11.42
N ASN A 35 -24.83 -6.80 10.21
CA ASN A 35 -25.49 -7.54 9.12
C ASN A 35 -26.94 -7.06 8.85
N GLY A 36 -27.16 -5.74 8.92
CA GLY A 36 -28.48 -5.11 8.74
C GLY A 36 -29.48 -5.30 9.90
N LYS A 37 -29.08 -5.95 11.01
CA LYS A 37 -29.95 -6.18 12.17
C LYS A 37 -29.60 -5.24 13.32
N PRO A 38 -30.61 -4.59 13.97
CA PRO A 38 -30.39 -3.78 15.15
C PRO A 38 -29.81 -4.56 16.32
N VAL A 39 -28.83 -3.97 16.99
CA VAL A 39 -28.16 -4.51 18.17
C VAL A 39 -27.96 -3.40 19.21
N LEU A 40 -28.00 -3.75 20.50
CA LEU A 40 -27.80 -2.78 21.58
C LEU A 40 -26.33 -2.51 21.89
N GLN A 41 -25.48 -3.51 21.64
CA GLN A 41 -24.04 -3.43 21.91
C GLN A 41 -23.27 -4.28 20.90
N VAL A 42 -22.08 -3.82 20.51
CA VAL A 42 -21.18 -4.53 19.59
C VAL A 42 -19.76 -4.48 20.14
N SER A 43 -19.05 -5.61 20.09
CA SER A 43 -17.68 -5.75 20.59
C SER A 43 -16.65 -5.88 19.45
N LYS A 44 -15.37 -5.75 19.82
CA LYS A 44 -14.19 -5.86 18.96
C LYS A 44 -14.30 -6.97 17.91
N GLY A 45 -13.84 -6.67 16.69
CA GLY A 45 -13.70 -7.61 15.58
C GLY A 45 -14.91 -7.64 14.64
N SER A 46 -16.00 -6.97 15.01
CA SER A 46 -17.22 -6.92 14.21
C SER A 46 -17.20 -5.74 13.23
N GLU A 47 -17.73 -5.97 12.03
CA GLU A 47 -18.20 -4.90 11.16
C GLU A 47 -19.53 -4.37 11.68
N VAL A 48 -19.68 -3.04 11.68
CA VAL A 48 -20.83 -2.37 12.27
C VAL A 48 -21.21 -1.14 11.46
N GLU A 49 -22.51 -0.90 11.35
CA GLU A 49 -23.06 0.36 10.87
C GLU A 49 -23.51 1.18 12.09
N VAL A 50 -22.94 2.37 12.24
CA VAL A 50 -23.17 3.25 13.39
C VAL A 50 -23.99 4.46 12.94
N PHE A 51 -25.01 4.78 13.72
CA PHE A 51 -25.89 5.94 13.51
C PHE A 51 -25.63 6.91 14.65
N LEU A 52 -25.36 8.16 14.31
CA LEU A 52 -24.96 9.21 15.23
C LEU A 52 -25.96 10.35 15.19
N ASN A 53 -26.28 10.93 16.35
CA ASN A 53 -27.23 12.06 16.41
C ASN A 53 -26.72 13.31 15.69
N ARG A 54 -25.40 13.45 15.52
CA ARG A 54 -24.74 14.48 14.72
C ARG A 54 -23.38 13.98 14.27
N THR A 55 -22.92 14.40 13.10
CA THR A 55 -21.68 13.84 12.54
C THR A 55 -20.81 14.89 11.83
N PRO A 56 -19.48 14.87 12.04
CA PRO A 56 -18.54 15.64 11.24
C PRO A 56 -18.21 14.93 9.92
N PHE A 57 -18.63 13.68 9.73
CA PHE A 57 -18.32 12.86 8.56
C PHE A 57 -19.23 13.19 7.37
N TYR A 58 -18.61 13.46 6.23
CA TYR A 58 -19.29 13.65 4.97
C TYR A 58 -19.73 12.30 4.42
N ALA A 59 -21.00 12.19 4.06
CA ALA A 59 -21.53 11.03 3.35
C ALA A 59 -21.33 11.17 1.85
N GLU A 60 -21.04 10.04 1.18
CA GLU A 60 -20.90 10.00 -0.27
C GLU A 60 -22.09 10.66 -0.97
N SER A 61 -21.82 11.68 -1.77
CA SER A 61 -22.82 12.48 -2.47
C SER A 61 -22.18 13.38 -3.52
N GLY A 62 -22.89 13.69 -4.61
CA GLY A 62 -22.43 14.63 -5.63
C GLY A 62 -21.10 14.25 -6.30
N GLY A 63 -20.77 12.96 -6.33
CA GLY A 63 -19.49 12.43 -6.84
C GLY A 63 -18.36 12.38 -5.81
N GLN A 64 -18.46 13.05 -4.66
CA GLN A 64 -17.47 12.94 -3.58
C GLN A 64 -17.71 11.69 -2.74
N ILE A 65 -16.64 10.92 -2.51
CA ILE A 65 -16.66 9.73 -1.65
C ILE A 65 -16.86 10.10 -0.18
N GLY A 66 -17.38 9.14 0.59
CA GLY A 66 -17.56 9.31 2.04
C GLY A 66 -16.21 9.43 2.78
N ASP A 67 -16.22 10.07 3.94
CA ASP A 67 -15.01 10.21 4.74
C ASP A 67 -14.57 8.93 5.44
N ASN A 68 -13.28 8.90 5.76
CA ASN A 68 -12.69 7.96 6.70
C ASN A 68 -12.39 8.66 8.03
N GLY A 69 -12.24 7.89 9.10
CA GLY A 69 -11.84 8.43 10.39
C GLY A 69 -12.12 7.44 11.53
N PHE A 70 -12.35 7.98 12.72
CA PHE A 70 -12.47 7.19 13.94
C PHE A 70 -13.61 7.66 14.83
N LEU A 71 -14.23 6.72 15.54
CA LEU A 71 -15.05 6.99 16.72
C LEU A 71 -14.29 6.47 17.95
N PHE A 72 -14.20 7.29 19.00
CA PHE A 72 -13.51 6.90 20.22
C PHE A 72 -14.22 7.34 21.49
N ILE A 73 -13.99 6.57 22.57
CA ILE A 73 -14.46 6.90 23.92
C ILE A 73 -13.23 7.24 24.77
N SER A 74 -13.20 8.48 25.26
CA SER A 74 -12.16 8.98 26.17
C SER A 74 -12.63 8.82 27.62
N GLN A 75 -11.89 8.07 28.45
CA GLN A 75 -12.07 8.08 29.90
C GLN A 75 -11.07 9.02 30.58
N ALA A 76 -11.39 9.47 31.80
CA ALA A 76 -10.47 10.23 32.64
C ALA A 76 -9.17 9.42 32.83
N GLY A 77 -8.03 9.94 32.37
CA GLY A 77 -6.73 9.28 32.43
C GLY A 77 -6.01 9.01 31.09
N ASN A 78 -6.35 9.71 30.00
CA ASN A 78 -5.68 9.61 28.68
C ASN A 78 -5.70 8.22 28.01
N GLN A 79 -6.53 7.27 28.46
CA GLN A 79 -6.72 5.99 27.79
C GLN A 79 -7.97 6.00 26.88
N GLN A 80 -7.75 5.85 25.58
CA GLN A 80 -8.80 5.60 24.58
C GLN A 80 -9.26 4.14 24.70
N THR A 81 -10.53 3.92 25.05
CA THR A 81 -11.04 2.58 25.40
C THR A 81 -11.72 1.87 24.22
N VAL A 82 -12.41 2.64 23.38
CA VAL A 82 -13.08 2.14 22.17
C VAL A 82 -12.49 2.88 20.98
N VAL A 83 -12.15 2.14 19.93
CA VAL A 83 -11.71 2.73 18.65
C VAL A 83 -12.45 1.98 17.55
N ILE A 84 -13.36 2.68 16.88
CA ILE A 84 -14.02 2.20 15.67
C ILE A 84 -13.37 2.91 14.51
N GLU A 85 -12.78 2.14 13.59
CA GLU A 85 -12.28 2.67 12.34
C GLU A 85 -13.44 2.78 11.36
N ILE A 86 -13.76 3.99 10.94
CA ILE A 86 -14.78 4.30 9.95
C ILE A 86 -14.12 4.38 8.58
N LYS A 87 -14.62 3.58 7.64
CA LYS A 87 -14.03 3.40 6.30
C LYS A 87 -14.91 3.89 5.16
N ASP A 88 -16.19 4.12 5.43
CA ASP A 88 -17.15 4.62 4.45
C ASP A 88 -18.36 5.22 5.16
N ILE A 89 -18.98 6.21 4.52
CA ILE A 89 -20.16 6.89 5.01
C ILE A 89 -21.16 6.98 3.87
N LYS A 90 -22.31 6.34 4.05
CA LYS A 90 -23.39 6.38 3.06
C LYS A 90 -24.55 7.22 3.58
N LYS A 91 -25.24 7.87 2.65
CA LYS A 91 -26.49 8.58 2.92
C LYS A 91 -27.67 7.66 2.63
N SER A 92 -28.51 7.42 3.63
CA SER A 92 -29.76 6.67 3.48
C SER A 92 -30.96 7.63 3.36
N VAL A 93 -32.14 7.06 3.12
CA VAL A 93 -33.41 7.81 3.00
C VAL A 93 -33.61 8.70 4.23
N GLY A 94 -34.02 9.96 4.00
CA GLY A 94 -34.28 10.90 5.09
C GLY A 94 -33.04 11.62 5.66
N ASN A 95 -31.94 11.74 4.91
CA ASN A 95 -30.67 12.35 5.35
C ASN A 95 -29.99 11.61 6.52
N ILE A 96 -30.18 10.29 6.61
CA ILE A 96 -29.54 9.49 7.65
C ILE A 96 -28.10 9.14 7.22
N PHE A 97 -27.14 9.42 8.09
CA PHE A 97 -25.71 9.14 7.88
C PHE A 97 -25.35 7.78 8.45
N VAL A 98 -25.00 6.85 7.56
CA VAL A 98 -24.63 5.47 7.92
C VAL A 98 -23.11 5.37 7.96
N HIS A 99 -22.54 5.27 9.16
CA HIS A 99 -21.09 5.18 9.35
C HIS A 99 -20.68 3.70 9.34
N LYS A 100 -20.00 3.25 8.29
CA LYS A 100 -19.58 1.86 8.14
C LYS A 100 -18.16 1.71 8.64
N GLY A 101 -17.98 0.81 9.60
CA GLY A 101 -16.68 0.65 10.24
C GLY A 101 -16.46 -0.69 10.90
N THR A 102 -15.28 -0.84 11.49
CA THR A 102 -14.87 -2.03 12.23
C THR A 102 -14.44 -1.64 13.63
N ILE A 103 -14.93 -2.38 14.63
CA ILE A 103 -14.53 -2.16 16.02
C ILE A 103 -13.12 -2.75 16.24
N LYS A 104 -12.13 -1.89 16.42
CA LYS A 104 -10.73 -2.30 16.65
C LYS A 104 -10.45 -2.61 18.11
N LYS A 105 -11.07 -1.87 19.03
CA LYS A 105 -10.89 -2.00 20.48
C LYS A 105 -12.21 -1.72 21.22
N GLY A 106 -12.40 -2.40 22.34
CA GLY A 106 -13.54 -2.20 23.23
C GLY A 106 -14.90 -2.66 22.68
N SER A 107 -15.96 -2.06 23.21
CA SER A 107 -17.35 -2.28 22.80
C SER A 107 -18.11 -0.95 22.80
N ILE A 108 -19.04 -0.80 21.86
CA ILE A 108 -19.92 0.36 21.74
C ILE A 108 -21.35 -0.06 22.02
N GLU A 109 -22.12 0.80 22.67
CA GLU A 109 -23.52 0.59 22.98
C GLU A 109 -24.38 1.75 22.51
N VAL A 110 -25.64 1.45 22.19
CA VAL A 110 -26.65 2.46 21.89
C VAL A 110 -26.86 3.35 23.12
N GLY A 111 -26.86 4.67 22.91
CA GLY A 111 -26.90 5.69 23.97
C GLY A 111 -25.52 6.13 24.47
N GLY A 112 -24.44 5.44 24.08
CA GLY A 112 -23.08 5.82 24.46
C GLY A 112 -22.61 7.13 23.82
N GLU A 113 -21.89 7.96 24.59
CA GLU A 113 -21.20 9.12 24.05
C GLU A 113 -19.86 8.72 23.43
N VAL A 114 -19.61 9.21 22.22
CA VAL A 114 -18.36 9.02 21.49
C VAL A 114 -17.86 10.35 20.96
N GLU A 115 -16.55 10.47 20.79
CA GLU A 115 -15.94 11.50 19.98
C GLU A 115 -15.74 10.97 18.56
N ALA A 116 -16.38 11.64 17.61
CA ALA A 116 -16.31 11.35 16.19
C ALA A 116 -15.26 12.26 15.56
N ALA A 117 -14.25 11.70 14.89
CA ALA A 117 -13.20 12.48 14.23
C ALA A 117 -12.89 11.96 12.83
N VAL A 118 -12.90 12.85 11.85
CA VAL A 118 -12.55 12.61 10.45
C VAL A 118 -11.03 12.57 10.30
N ASP A 119 -10.53 11.73 9.38
CA ASP A 119 -9.14 11.84 8.93
C ASP A 119 -8.97 13.15 8.14
N ALA A 120 -8.41 14.16 8.82
CA ALA A 120 -8.25 15.49 8.27
C ALA A 120 -7.38 15.53 7.00
N LYS A 121 -6.41 14.61 6.85
CA LYS A 121 -5.55 14.55 5.66
C LYS A 121 -6.33 14.04 4.46
N LEU A 122 -7.07 12.93 4.63
CA LEU A 122 -7.92 12.38 3.58
C LEU A 122 -9.01 13.37 3.17
N ARG A 123 -9.66 13.99 4.14
CA ARG A 123 -10.65 15.04 3.91
C ARG A 123 -10.08 16.23 3.15
N GLN A 124 -8.86 16.66 3.46
CA GLN A 124 -8.22 17.76 2.74
C GLN A 124 -7.98 17.40 1.27
N ARG A 125 -7.54 16.17 0.97
CA ARG A 125 -7.37 15.74 -0.43
C ARG A 125 -8.70 15.71 -1.20
N ALA A 126 -9.76 15.20 -0.56
CA ALA A 126 -11.10 15.27 -1.14
C ALA A 126 -11.54 16.71 -1.40
N LYS A 127 -11.36 17.64 -0.44
CA LYS A 127 -11.68 19.07 -0.60
C LYS A 127 -10.96 19.70 -1.79
N VAL A 128 -9.67 19.38 -1.95
CA VAL A 128 -8.83 19.89 -3.04
C VAL A 128 -9.35 19.40 -4.39
N HIS A 129 -9.50 18.09 -4.56
CA HIS A 129 -10.06 17.50 -5.78
C HIS A 129 -11.48 18.01 -6.07
N HIS A 130 -12.27 18.25 -5.04
CA HIS A 130 -13.60 18.82 -5.18
C HIS A 130 -13.57 20.20 -5.80
N THR A 131 -12.82 21.12 -5.18
CA THR A 131 -12.75 22.49 -5.71
C THR A 131 -12.21 22.51 -7.13
N VAL A 132 -11.29 21.60 -7.49
CA VAL A 132 -10.81 21.47 -8.86
C VAL A 132 -11.90 21.02 -9.84
N THR A 133 -12.81 20.14 -9.45
CA THR A 133 -13.99 19.76 -10.27
C THR A 133 -14.79 20.99 -10.71
N HIS A 134 -14.96 21.98 -9.82
CA HIS A 134 -15.60 23.26 -10.15
C HIS A 134 -14.78 24.09 -11.15
N LEU A 135 -13.47 24.19 -10.92
CA LEU A 135 -12.57 24.90 -11.84
C LEU A 135 -12.58 24.25 -13.24
N LEU A 136 -12.60 22.92 -13.31
CA LEU A 136 -12.71 22.15 -14.55
C LEU A 136 -13.98 22.47 -15.33
N GLN A 137 -15.14 22.49 -14.65
CA GLN A 137 -16.41 22.85 -15.27
C GLN A 137 -16.36 24.23 -15.93
N VAL A 138 -15.75 25.23 -15.27
CA VAL A 138 -15.65 26.59 -15.83
C VAL A 138 -14.62 26.68 -16.95
N VAL A 139 -13.43 26.11 -16.77
CA VAL A 139 -12.37 26.23 -17.80
C VAL A 139 -12.74 25.48 -19.07
N LEU A 140 -13.40 24.32 -18.98
CA LEU A 140 -13.86 23.59 -20.15
C LEU A 140 -14.85 24.45 -20.96
N LYS A 141 -15.78 25.14 -20.30
CA LYS A 141 -16.67 26.09 -20.98
C LYS A 141 -15.94 27.24 -21.67
N LYS A 142 -14.84 27.73 -21.07
CA LYS A 142 -14.02 28.80 -21.63
C LYS A 142 -13.20 28.34 -22.85
N VAL A 143 -12.57 27.17 -22.76
CA VAL A 143 -11.62 26.67 -23.77
C VAL A 143 -12.33 25.99 -24.94
N ILE A 144 -13.29 25.09 -24.65
CA ILE A 144 -13.91 24.24 -25.68
C ILE A 144 -15.38 24.54 -25.99
N GLY A 145 -16.00 25.46 -25.23
CA GLY A 145 -17.29 26.07 -25.57
C GLY A 145 -18.36 25.93 -24.49
N GLN A 146 -19.29 26.90 -24.49
CA GLN A 146 -20.29 27.10 -23.42
C GLN A 146 -21.30 25.96 -23.23
N GLU A 147 -21.51 25.15 -24.26
CA GLU A 147 -22.40 23.99 -24.23
C GLU A 147 -21.83 22.80 -23.43
N THR A 148 -20.55 22.88 -23.05
CA THR A 148 -19.88 21.84 -22.25
C THR A 148 -20.43 21.83 -20.82
N SER A 149 -20.82 20.67 -20.35
CA SER A 149 -21.44 20.45 -19.05
C SER A 149 -21.06 19.09 -18.49
N GLN A 150 -20.89 19.03 -17.18
CA GLN A 150 -20.67 17.79 -16.45
C GLN A 150 -21.79 16.77 -16.72
N THR A 151 -21.39 15.55 -17.08
CA THR A 151 -22.27 14.38 -17.21
C THR A 151 -21.98 13.30 -16.15
N GLY A 152 -20.87 13.43 -15.42
CA GLY A 152 -20.48 12.52 -14.34
C GLY A 152 -19.24 13.03 -13.60
N SER A 153 -19.07 12.63 -12.34
CA SER A 153 -17.92 13.02 -11.53
C SER A 153 -17.55 11.91 -10.54
N LEU A 154 -16.27 11.86 -10.16
CA LEU A 154 -15.77 11.16 -8.98
C LEU A 154 -14.72 12.07 -8.32
N VAL A 155 -14.88 12.32 -7.04
CA VAL A 155 -13.94 13.05 -6.20
C VAL A 155 -13.48 12.09 -5.11
N ALA A 156 -12.31 11.48 -5.33
CA ALA A 156 -11.68 10.52 -4.42
C ALA A 156 -10.50 11.18 -3.67
N PHE A 157 -9.90 10.44 -2.72
CA PHE A 157 -8.77 10.95 -1.93
C PHE A 157 -7.47 11.06 -2.73
N ASP A 158 -7.33 10.32 -3.81
CA ASP A 158 -6.10 10.15 -4.59
C ASP A 158 -6.21 10.74 -6.01
N ARG A 159 -7.43 10.88 -6.55
CA ARG A 159 -7.69 11.51 -7.86
C ARG A 159 -9.09 12.08 -7.97
N LEU A 160 -9.33 12.84 -9.03
CA LEU A 160 -10.65 13.16 -9.54
C LEU A 160 -10.87 12.64 -10.96
N ARG A 161 -12.14 12.44 -11.30
CA ARG A 161 -12.62 12.10 -12.64
C ARG A 161 -13.75 13.04 -13.01
N PHE A 162 -13.66 13.66 -14.17
CA PHE A 162 -14.63 14.61 -14.68
C PHE A 162 -15.12 14.19 -16.06
N ASP A 163 -16.41 13.85 -16.16
CA ASP A 163 -17.05 13.47 -17.41
C ASP A 163 -17.90 14.63 -17.93
N PHE A 164 -17.81 14.91 -19.23
CA PHE A 164 -18.49 16.05 -19.85
C PHE A 164 -18.95 15.74 -21.28
N ASN A 165 -20.00 16.43 -21.73
CA ASN A 165 -20.46 16.34 -23.11
C ASN A 165 -19.54 17.14 -24.04
N PHE A 166 -18.90 16.46 -25.00
CA PHE A 166 -18.14 17.09 -26.06
C PHE A 166 -18.01 16.17 -27.28
N HIS A 167 -18.25 16.73 -28.46
CA HIS A 167 -18.45 15.97 -29.70
C HIS A 167 -17.15 15.34 -30.26
N ARG A 168 -15.97 15.87 -29.93
CA ARG A 168 -14.66 15.39 -30.42
C ARG A 168 -13.67 15.17 -29.27
N PRO A 169 -12.54 14.48 -29.49
CA PRO A 169 -11.45 14.44 -28.51
C PRO A 169 -10.89 15.84 -28.23
N LEU A 170 -10.37 16.05 -27.03
CA LEU A 170 -9.59 17.24 -26.68
C LEU A 170 -8.25 17.23 -27.41
N LEU A 171 -7.87 18.36 -27.97
CA LEU A 171 -6.54 18.58 -28.53
C LEU A 171 -5.52 18.78 -27.40
N ASP A 172 -4.24 18.59 -27.71
CA ASP A 172 -3.17 18.72 -26.69
C ASP A 172 -2.97 20.17 -26.26
N ASN A 173 -3.10 21.14 -27.18
CA ASN A 173 -3.06 22.56 -26.84
C ASN A 173 -4.23 22.98 -25.94
N GLU A 174 -5.44 22.45 -26.19
CA GLU A 174 -6.61 22.70 -25.33
C GLU A 174 -6.39 22.15 -23.92
N LEU A 175 -5.80 20.95 -23.80
CA LEU A 175 -5.43 20.39 -22.50
C LEU A 175 -4.42 21.26 -21.76
N MET A 176 -3.37 21.72 -22.47
CA MET A 176 -2.37 22.61 -21.89
C MET A 176 -3.00 23.92 -21.42
N GLU A 177 -3.86 24.53 -22.23
CA GLU A 177 -4.58 25.76 -21.87
C GLU A 177 -5.49 25.55 -20.65
N ILE A 178 -6.18 24.41 -20.57
CA ILE A 178 -6.99 24.02 -19.40
C ILE A 178 -6.14 23.95 -18.14
N GLU A 179 -4.99 23.27 -18.19
CA GLU A 179 -4.08 23.14 -17.04
C GLU A 179 -3.46 24.48 -16.65
N GLU A 180 -2.98 25.26 -17.62
CA GLU A 180 -2.36 26.58 -17.38
C GLU A 180 -3.36 27.55 -16.74
N LEU A 181 -4.61 27.59 -17.24
CA LEU A 181 -5.61 28.49 -16.70
C LEU A 181 -6.05 28.08 -15.29
N ILE A 182 -6.26 26.79 -15.00
CA ILE A 182 -6.58 26.36 -13.63
C ILE A 182 -5.42 26.66 -12.68
N ASN A 183 -4.18 26.36 -13.06
CA ASN A 183 -3.02 26.63 -12.21
C ASN A 183 -2.83 28.14 -11.96
N SER A 184 -3.16 29.01 -12.92
CA SER A 184 -3.19 30.46 -12.68
C SER A 184 -4.21 30.87 -11.60
N TRP A 185 -5.42 30.27 -11.58
CA TRP A 185 -6.40 30.53 -10.52
C TRP A 185 -5.98 29.98 -9.15
N ILE A 186 -5.18 28.92 -9.14
CA ILE A 186 -4.55 28.39 -7.91
C ILE A 186 -3.53 29.40 -7.37
N GLU A 187 -2.70 29.96 -8.25
CA GLU A 187 -1.69 30.97 -7.92
C GLU A 187 -2.31 32.27 -7.37
N ASP A 188 -3.46 32.68 -7.90
CA ASP A 188 -4.23 33.84 -7.42
C ASP A 188 -4.63 33.72 -5.94
N SER A 189 -4.54 32.53 -5.33
CA SER A 189 -4.74 32.30 -3.90
C SER A 189 -6.09 32.83 -3.38
N THR A 190 -7.11 32.73 -4.23
CA THR A 190 -8.43 33.34 -4.03
C THR A 190 -9.17 32.65 -2.88
N LEU A 191 -9.68 33.43 -1.93
CA LEU A 191 -10.54 32.93 -0.86
C LEU A 191 -11.93 32.55 -1.40
N LEU A 192 -12.36 31.33 -1.07
CA LEU A 192 -13.68 30.83 -1.43
C LEU A 192 -14.74 31.43 -0.52
N GLN A 193 -15.91 31.71 -1.09
CA GLN A 193 -17.07 32.21 -0.39
C GLN A 193 -18.18 31.17 -0.44
N THR A 194 -18.73 30.81 0.72
CA THR A 194 -19.86 29.88 0.79
C THR A 194 -21.06 30.54 1.43
N LYS A 195 -22.24 30.36 0.83
CA LYS A 195 -23.48 30.93 1.34
C LYS A 195 -24.65 29.98 1.12
N VAL A 196 -25.46 29.78 2.15
CA VAL A 196 -26.76 29.10 2.03
C VAL A 196 -27.80 30.14 1.64
N MET A 197 -28.59 29.85 0.61
CA MET A 197 -29.63 30.76 0.11
C MET A 197 -30.75 30.01 -0.63
N PRO A 198 -31.90 30.65 -0.90
CA PRO A 198 -32.97 30.03 -1.69
C PRO A 198 -32.49 29.66 -3.11
N LEU A 199 -32.93 28.49 -3.62
CA LEU A 199 -32.57 28.01 -4.96
C LEU A 199 -32.87 29.03 -6.06
N THR A 200 -34.00 29.73 -5.97
CA THR A 200 -34.38 30.79 -6.92
C THR A 200 -33.42 31.99 -6.86
N GLY A 201 -32.95 32.35 -5.67
CA GLY A 201 -31.96 33.40 -5.46
C GLY A 201 -30.60 33.01 -6.03
N ALA A 202 -30.16 31.77 -5.80
CA ALA A 202 -28.90 31.26 -6.33
C ALA A 202 -28.88 31.25 -7.87
N LYS A 203 -29.96 30.76 -8.50
CA LYS A 203 -30.12 30.80 -9.96
C LYS A 203 -30.11 32.23 -10.50
N LYS A 204 -30.80 33.17 -9.85
CA LYS A 204 -30.79 34.60 -10.23
C LYS A 204 -29.41 35.24 -10.11
N ALA A 205 -28.60 34.82 -9.13
CA ALA A 205 -27.24 35.30 -8.98
C ALA A 205 -26.30 34.77 -10.08
N GLY A 206 -26.73 33.76 -10.86
CA GLY A 206 -25.93 33.12 -11.91
C GLY A 206 -25.25 31.83 -11.48
N ALA A 207 -25.69 31.20 -10.37
CA ALA A 207 -25.08 29.96 -9.91
C ALA A 207 -25.39 28.80 -10.86
N ILE A 208 -24.36 28.08 -11.27
CA ILE A 208 -24.50 26.89 -12.12
C ILE A 208 -24.99 25.72 -11.25
N ALA A 209 -26.06 25.06 -11.70
CA ALA A 209 -26.56 23.84 -11.09
C ALA A 209 -25.90 22.62 -11.76
N MET A 210 -25.48 21.65 -10.96
CA MET A 210 -24.96 20.37 -11.45
C MET A 210 -26.06 19.50 -12.06
N PHE A 211 -25.72 18.81 -13.13
CA PHE A 211 -26.60 17.90 -13.87
C PHE A 211 -27.01 16.69 -13.01
N GLY A 212 -28.29 16.29 -13.08
CA GLY A 212 -28.81 15.09 -12.41
C GLY A 212 -29.13 15.24 -10.91
N GLU A 213 -28.71 16.34 -10.26
CA GLU A 213 -28.91 16.56 -8.83
C GLU A 213 -30.29 17.12 -8.49
N LYS A 214 -30.86 16.65 -7.37
CA LYS A 214 -32.11 17.19 -6.80
C LYS A 214 -31.76 18.17 -5.69
N TYR A 215 -32.15 19.42 -5.86
CA TYR A 215 -31.91 20.49 -4.88
C TYR A 215 -33.14 20.74 -4.02
N GLY A 216 -32.91 20.95 -2.71
CA GLY A 216 -33.94 21.46 -1.81
C GLY A 216 -34.25 22.94 -2.04
N GLU A 217 -35.18 23.48 -1.25
CA GLU A 217 -35.57 24.90 -1.32
C GLU A 217 -34.41 25.84 -0.97
N GLN A 218 -33.58 25.42 -0.01
CA GLN A 218 -32.31 26.07 0.32
C GLN A 218 -31.14 25.28 -0.26
N VAL A 219 -30.19 26.00 -0.85
CA VAL A 219 -28.99 25.44 -1.45
C VAL A 219 -27.75 26.15 -0.93
N ARG A 220 -26.66 25.39 -0.81
CA ARG A 220 -25.34 25.94 -0.54
C ARG A 220 -24.69 26.31 -1.87
N VAL A 221 -24.28 27.56 -1.97
CA VAL A 221 -23.54 28.11 -3.10
C VAL A 221 -22.10 28.25 -2.70
N VAL A 222 -21.21 27.76 -3.56
CA VAL A 222 -19.77 27.93 -3.42
C VAL A 222 -19.31 28.84 -4.55
N LYS A 223 -18.56 29.88 -4.20
CA LYS A 223 -18.06 30.88 -5.13
C LYS A 223 -16.55 30.97 -5.01
N VAL A 224 -15.89 30.83 -6.15
CA VAL A 224 -14.51 31.26 -6.34
C VAL A 224 -14.60 32.63 -7.03
N PRO A 225 -14.41 33.75 -6.32
CA PRO A 225 -14.47 35.09 -6.90
C PRO A 225 -13.79 35.21 -8.26
N SER A 226 -14.46 35.86 -9.21
CA SER A 226 -13.99 36.05 -10.60
C SER A 226 -13.83 34.79 -11.45
N VAL A 227 -14.07 33.60 -10.89
CA VAL A 227 -13.89 32.31 -11.58
C VAL A 227 -15.20 31.55 -11.69
N SER A 228 -15.80 31.13 -10.58
CA SER A 228 -16.99 30.26 -10.57
C SER A 228 -17.97 30.59 -9.46
N MET A 229 -19.22 30.21 -9.68
CA MET A 229 -20.27 30.24 -8.66
C MET A 229 -21.27 29.12 -8.93
N GLU A 230 -21.34 28.16 -8.02
CA GLU A 230 -21.94 26.85 -8.30
C GLU A 230 -22.73 26.34 -7.09
N LEU A 231 -23.80 25.58 -7.35
CA LEU A 231 -24.55 24.90 -6.31
C LEU A 231 -23.78 23.65 -5.87
N PHE A 232 -23.37 23.57 -4.60
CA PHE A 232 -22.65 22.39 -4.16
C PHE A 232 -22.80 22.05 -2.67
N GLY A 233 -23.05 20.77 -2.40
CA GLY A 233 -23.32 20.20 -1.08
C GLY A 233 -22.18 19.34 -0.53
N GLY A 234 -20.93 19.63 -0.87
CA GLY A 234 -19.73 18.91 -0.41
C GLY A 234 -18.65 19.84 0.09
N THR A 235 -17.49 19.27 0.37
CA THR A 235 -16.42 19.94 1.12
C THR A 235 -15.46 20.63 0.17
N HIS A 236 -15.02 21.85 0.52
CA HIS A 236 -14.16 22.68 -0.31
C HIS A 236 -13.03 23.28 0.50
N VAL A 237 -11.91 23.54 -0.15
CA VAL A 237 -10.84 24.37 0.39
C VAL A 237 -11.34 25.78 0.73
N SER A 238 -10.68 26.45 1.66
CA SER A 238 -10.99 27.84 2.02
C SER A 238 -10.31 28.83 1.07
N SER A 239 -9.17 28.45 0.49
CA SER A 239 -8.47 29.20 -0.57
C SER A 239 -8.04 28.29 -1.71
N THR A 240 -8.00 28.82 -2.95
CA THR A 240 -7.47 28.07 -4.10
C THR A 240 -5.99 27.69 -3.92
N SER A 241 -5.22 28.40 -3.10
CA SER A 241 -3.82 28.07 -2.79
C SER A 241 -3.64 26.72 -2.07
N GLU A 242 -4.67 26.25 -1.36
CA GLU A 242 -4.66 24.93 -0.71
C GLU A 242 -4.64 23.77 -1.72
N ILE A 243 -5.03 24.03 -2.98
CA ILE A 243 -4.95 23.05 -4.08
C ILE A 243 -3.49 22.79 -4.45
N ARG A 244 -2.67 23.85 -4.38
CA ARG A 244 -1.23 23.90 -4.67
C ARG A 244 -0.83 23.62 -6.13
N GLY A 245 -1.50 22.68 -6.80
CA GLY A 245 -1.33 22.46 -8.23
C GLY A 245 -2.31 21.44 -8.79
N LEU A 246 -2.54 21.49 -10.10
CA LEU A 246 -3.34 20.53 -10.85
C LEU A 246 -2.51 19.90 -11.98
N LYS A 247 -2.66 18.58 -12.14
CA LYS A 247 -2.25 17.89 -13.36
C LYS A 247 -3.33 16.96 -13.90
N ILE A 248 -3.65 17.08 -15.18
CA ILE A 248 -4.48 16.12 -15.92
C ILE A 248 -3.61 14.91 -16.27
N ILE A 249 -4.01 13.74 -15.80
CA ILE A 249 -3.28 12.48 -15.96
C ILE A 249 -3.83 11.61 -17.08
N SER A 250 -5.10 11.79 -17.47
CA SER A 250 -5.69 11.05 -18.58
C SER A 250 -6.81 11.85 -19.27
N LYS A 251 -6.97 11.63 -20.58
CA LYS A 251 -8.14 12.04 -21.37
C LYS A 251 -8.68 10.84 -22.15
N GLN A 252 -9.98 10.62 -22.15
CA GLN A 252 -10.62 9.49 -22.82
C GLN A 252 -11.98 9.86 -23.42
N GLY A 253 -12.42 9.13 -24.45
CA GLY A 253 -13.81 9.14 -24.90
C GLY A 253 -14.53 7.91 -24.37
N ILE A 254 -15.58 8.10 -23.59
CA ILE A 254 -16.28 6.98 -22.91
C ILE A 254 -17.61 6.60 -23.55
N ALA A 255 -18.18 7.50 -24.36
CA ALA A 255 -19.35 7.24 -25.19
C ALA A 255 -19.42 8.25 -26.35
N SER A 256 -20.35 8.05 -27.28
CA SER A 256 -20.64 9.05 -28.31
C SER A 256 -21.02 10.38 -27.66
N GLY A 257 -20.25 11.44 -27.96
CA GLY A 257 -20.45 12.78 -27.40
C GLY A 257 -20.07 12.95 -25.92
N ILE A 258 -19.47 11.96 -25.26
CA ILE A 258 -19.02 12.07 -23.85
C ILE A 258 -17.51 11.87 -23.75
N ARG A 259 -16.85 12.75 -22.99
CA ARG A 259 -15.41 12.75 -22.72
C ARG A 259 -15.15 12.68 -21.23
N ARG A 260 -13.96 12.21 -20.89
CA ARG A 260 -13.45 12.06 -19.53
C ARG A 260 -12.09 12.70 -19.40
N ILE A 261 -11.90 13.45 -18.33
CA ILE A 261 -10.60 13.87 -17.80
C ILE A 261 -10.42 13.19 -16.44
N GLU A 262 -9.25 12.63 -16.19
CA GLU A 262 -8.80 12.33 -14.83
C GLU A 262 -7.64 13.23 -14.47
N ALA A 263 -7.63 13.70 -13.23
CA ALA A 263 -6.62 14.63 -12.75
C ALA A 263 -6.24 14.36 -11.29
N ILE A 264 -5.05 14.81 -10.92
CA ILE A 264 -4.56 14.82 -9.54
C ILE A 264 -4.33 16.29 -9.16
N ALA A 265 -4.79 16.65 -7.97
CA ALA A 265 -4.53 17.96 -7.39
C ALA A 265 -4.12 17.82 -5.93
N ASP A 266 -2.88 18.21 -5.61
CA ASP A 266 -2.32 18.11 -4.27
C ASP A 266 -0.98 18.88 -4.21
N ASN A 267 -0.16 18.59 -3.20
CA ASN A 267 1.19 19.12 -3.01
C ASN A 267 2.01 19.13 -4.33
N PRO A 268 2.81 20.20 -4.57
CA PRO A 268 3.67 20.32 -5.74
C PRO A 268 4.61 19.13 -5.96
N VAL A 269 4.97 18.38 -4.92
CA VAL A 269 5.72 17.12 -5.06
C VAL A 269 4.90 16.03 -5.74
N VAL A 270 3.63 15.85 -5.35
CA VAL A 270 2.72 14.86 -5.97
C VAL A 270 2.39 15.28 -7.40
N VAL A 271 2.07 16.56 -7.60
CA VAL A 271 1.83 17.13 -8.94
C VAL A 271 3.10 17.07 -9.79
N GLY A 272 4.26 17.34 -9.20
CA GLY A 272 5.57 17.25 -9.85
C GLY A 272 5.94 15.82 -10.23
N ILE A 273 5.64 14.83 -9.38
CA ILE A 273 5.77 13.40 -9.73
C ILE A 273 4.83 13.06 -10.90
N ALA A 274 3.58 13.51 -10.87
CA ALA A 274 2.65 13.32 -11.99
C ALA A 274 3.15 14.02 -13.27
N CYS A 275 3.73 15.22 -13.17
CA CYS A 275 4.35 15.93 -14.28
C CYS A 275 5.57 15.20 -14.83
N LEU A 276 6.49 14.73 -13.97
CA LEU A 276 7.67 13.97 -14.39
C LEU A 276 7.27 12.65 -15.05
N TYR A 277 6.29 11.96 -14.48
CA TYR A 277 5.69 10.75 -15.04
C TYR A 277 5.07 10.98 -16.42
N LEU A 278 4.39 12.12 -16.63
CA LEU A 278 3.81 12.47 -17.93
C LEU A 278 4.82 13.05 -18.92
N ALA A 279 5.82 13.80 -18.45
CA ALA A 279 6.88 14.37 -19.29
C ALA A 279 7.75 13.26 -19.87
N ASP A 280 8.06 12.24 -19.07
CA ASP A 280 8.69 11.01 -19.53
C ASP A 280 7.87 10.31 -20.64
N ARG A 281 6.54 10.35 -20.54
CA ARG A 281 5.62 9.81 -21.56
C ARG A 281 5.47 10.68 -22.82
N ALA A 282 5.85 11.97 -22.80
CA ALA A 282 5.51 12.95 -23.84
C ALA A 282 6.60 13.22 -24.90
N LYS A 283 7.85 12.74 -24.74
CA LYS A 283 8.96 12.86 -25.72
C LYS A 283 9.26 14.27 -26.28
N HIS A 284 9.03 15.35 -25.53
CA HIS A 284 9.38 16.71 -25.98
C HIS A 284 10.25 17.45 -24.94
N ASP A 285 11.52 17.68 -25.29
CA ASP A 285 12.54 18.38 -24.49
C ASP A 285 12.09 19.78 -24.03
N GLU A 286 11.30 20.48 -24.84
CA GLU A 286 10.88 21.87 -24.56
C GLU A 286 9.81 21.97 -23.45
N LEU A 287 8.85 21.03 -23.42
CA LEU A 287 7.82 21.00 -22.38
C LEU A 287 8.44 20.58 -21.04
N ALA A 288 9.29 19.54 -21.07
CA ALA A 288 10.02 19.08 -19.88
C ALA A 288 10.84 20.23 -19.28
N ALA A 289 11.60 20.98 -20.09
CA ALA A 289 12.38 22.13 -19.63
C ALA A 289 11.52 23.25 -19.02
N LYS A 290 10.38 23.59 -19.65
CA LYS A 290 9.45 24.62 -19.15
C LYS A 290 8.83 24.21 -17.80
N TRP A 291 8.53 22.93 -17.61
CA TRP A 291 8.00 22.38 -16.35
C TRP A 291 9.08 22.17 -15.29
N THR A 292 10.32 21.82 -15.65
CA THR A 292 11.46 21.78 -14.72
C THR A 292 11.75 23.17 -14.16
N LEU A 293 11.69 24.21 -15.00
CA LEU A 293 11.79 25.62 -14.56
C LEU A 293 10.64 26.02 -13.64
N ARG A 294 9.39 25.62 -13.96
CA ARG A 294 8.23 25.88 -13.09
C ARG A 294 8.34 25.15 -11.75
N PHE A 295 8.76 23.89 -11.76
CA PHE A 295 8.97 23.07 -10.57
C PHE A 295 10.10 23.64 -9.68
N ALA A 296 11.19 24.12 -10.30
CA ALA A 296 12.25 24.84 -9.58
C ALA A 296 11.74 26.14 -8.95
N SER A 297 10.93 26.93 -9.66
CA SER A 297 10.27 28.14 -9.11
C SER A 297 9.38 27.82 -7.91
N LEU A 298 8.52 26.80 -8.03
CA LEU A 298 7.63 26.34 -6.97
C LEU A 298 8.39 25.83 -5.74
N LEU A 299 9.48 25.07 -5.93
CA LEU A 299 10.34 24.65 -4.82
C LEU A 299 11.06 25.82 -4.14
N GLN A 300 11.43 26.84 -4.91
CA GLN A 300 12.09 28.04 -4.40
C GLN A 300 11.12 28.92 -3.61
N GLU A 301 9.86 29.03 -4.03
CA GLU A 301 8.78 29.69 -3.29
C GLU A 301 8.41 28.95 -2.00
N LEU A 302 8.41 27.60 -2.02
CA LEU A 302 8.17 26.77 -0.83
C LEU A 302 9.29 26.87 0.21
N ASN A 303 10.55 27.04 -0.21
CA ASN A 303 11.67 27.29 0.70
C ASN A 303 11.60 28.68 1.38
N CYS A 304 10.78 29.60 0.87
CA CYS A 304 10.61 30.94 1.45
C CYS A 304 9.48 31.03 2.49
N GLN A 305 8.61 30.02 2.60
CA GLN A 305 7.55 29.97 3.62
C GLN A 305 7.79 28.82 4.59
N GLY A 306 8.41 29.15 5.73
CA GLY A 306 8.63 28.22 6.84
C GLY A 306 7.34 27.51 7.25
N SER A 307 7.42 26.20 7.42
CA SER A 307 6.31 25.33 7.84
C SER A 307 5.60 25.86 9.10
N PRO A 308 4.28 26.10 9.08
CA PRO A 308 3.53 26.52 10.26
C PRO A 308 2.89 25.36 11.05
N TYR A 309 3.26 24.09 10.80
CA TYR A 309 2.64 22.96 11.51
C TYR A 309 3.67 22.12 12.27
N SER A 310 3.99 22.59 13.47
CA SER A 310 4.58 21.78 14.54
C SER A 310 3.44 21.08 15.30
N LEU A 311 3.29 19.78 15.09
CA LEU A 311 2.57 18.93 16.04
C LEU A 311 3.49 18.70 17.24
N THR A 312 3.38 19.56 18.25
CA THR A 312 3.96 19.33 19.57
C THR A 312 3.28 18.13 20.22
N VAL A 313 4.03 17.05 20.37
CA VAL A 313 3.74 16.00 21.37
C VAL A 313 4.08 16.59 22.74
N PRO A 314 3.17 16.59 23.74
CA PRO A 314 3.49 17.09 25.07
C PRO A 314 4.63 16.28 25.69
N ARG A 315 5.64 16.99 26.18
CA ARG A 315 6.67 16.44 27.07
C ARG A 315 5.99 16.04 28.37
N GLU A 316 6.31 14.85 28.89
CA GLU A 316 5.95 14.47 30.26
C GLU A 316 6.72 15.38 31.23
N ASP A 317 5.96 16.16 31.99
CA ASP A 317 6.45 16.93 33.12
C ASP A 317 6.89 15.98 34.24
N GLN A 318 8.13 16.17 34.66
CA GLN A 318 8.72 15.53 35.82
C GLN A 318 8.06 16.07 37.08
N HIS A 319 7.37 15.20 37.83
CA HIS A 319 6.97 15.52 39.19
C HIS A 319 8.09 15.15 40.18
N GLU A 320 8.66 16.21 40.77
CA GLU A 320 9.44 16.23 41.99
C GLU A 320 8.71 15.56 43.16
N ILE A 321 9.39 14.72 43.95
CA ILE A 321 9.30 14.66 45.43
C ILE A 321 10.64 14.07 45.99
N PRO A 322 11.02 14.25 47.27
CA PRO A 322 11.97 15.25 47.74
C PRO A 322 13.26 14.68 48.38
N GLU A 323 14.25 15.54 48.60
CA GLU A 323 15.48 15.26 49.34
C GLU A 323 15.21 14.81 50.79
N SER A 324 15.93 13.77 51.26
CA SER A 324 16.79 13.91 52.45
C SER A 324 17.61 12.64 52.79
N VAL A 325 18.79 12.92 53.37
CA VAL A 325 19.65 12.10 54.24
C VAL A 325 20.87 11.40 53.58
N HIS A 326 22.00 12.10 53.70
CA HIS A 326 23.38 11.58 53.70
C HIS A 326 23.67 10.58 54.83
N ARG A 327 24.44 9.52 54.52
CA ARG A 327 25.67 9.06 55.22
C ARG A 327 26.16 7.74 54.61
N SER A 328 27.30 7.75 53.91
CA SER A 328 28.66 7.36 54.37
C SER A 328 28.93 5.85 54.38
N GLY A 329 29.96 5.41 53.62
CA GLY A 329 30.69 4.17 53.94
C GLY A 329 31.12 3.30 52.75
N GLN A 330 32.35 3.53 52.29
CA GLN A 330 33.41 2.53 51.98
C GLN A 330 33.10 1.24 51.18
N THR A 331 33.80 1.13 50.05
CA THR A 331 34.24 -0.06 49.28
C THR A 331 35.02 -1.08 50.14
N PRO A 332 35.25 -2.38 49.74
CA PRO A 332 35.81 -2.75 48.43
C PRO A 332 35.45 -4.10 47.76
N GLU A 333 35.64 -4.07 46.43
CA GLU A 333 36.25 -5.07 45.52
C GLU A 333 35.95 -6.58 45.71
N ALA A 334 35.29 -7.17 44.71
CA ALA A 334 35.91 -8.08 43.73
C ALA A 334 34.83 -8.75 42.89
N GLU A 335 34.73 -8.45 41.58
CA GLU A 335 34.34 -9.47 40.60
C GLU A 335 34.64 -9.02 39.16
N ARG A 336 34.98 -10.01 38.35
CA ARG A 336 35.77 -9.94 37.12
C ARG A 336 35.08 -9.17 36.00
N GLN A 337 35.90 -8.44 35.25
CA GLN A 337 35.60 -7.83 33.96
C GLN A 337 34.95 -8.84 33.00
N ILE A 338 33.66 -8.67 32.75
CA ILE A 338 33.06 -8.95 31.45
C ILE A 338 32.95 -7.58 30.80
N GLU A 339 33.87 -7.29 29.87
CA GLU A 339 33.76 -6.12 28.99
C GLU A 339 32.46 -6.24 28.18
N THR A 340 31.40 -5.59 28.67
CA THR A 340 30.24 -5.25 27.88
C THR A 340 30.62 -4.08 26.98
N GLN A 341 31.25 -4.39 25.83
CA GLN A 341 31.23 -3.43 24.74
C GLN A 341 29.77 -3.19 24.33
N PRO A 342 29.28 -1.94 24.28
CA PRO A 342 28.00 -1.65 23.67
C PRO A 342 28.16 -1.92 22.18
N SER A 343 27.61 -3.03 21.69
CA SER A 343 27.56 -3.32 20.25
C SER A 343 26.50 -2.43 19.59
N ASN A 344 26.80 -1.13 19.48
CA ASN A 344 26.37 -0.35 18.33
C ASN A 344 27.22 -0.81 17.14
N ALA A 345 26.99 -2.03 16.65
CA ALA A 345 27.45 -2.41 15.33
C ALA A 345 26.58 -1.63 14.35
N MET A 346 27.08 -0.47 13.93
CA MET A 346 26.49 0.31 12.84
C MET A 346 26.40 -0.62 11.63
N ALA A 347 25.18 -0.87 11.17
CA ALA A 347 24.93 -1.67 10.00
C ALA A 347 25.50 -0.97 8.75
N THR A 348 26.02 -1.76 7.81
CA THR A 348 26.93 -1.31 6.76
C THR A 348 26.21 -1.01 5.45
N ASP A 349 26.73 -0.04 4.71
CA ASP A 349 26.29 0.34 3.37
C ASP A 349 26.89 -0.63 2.33
N PHE A 350 26.35 -1.86 2.24
CA PHE A 350 26.90 -2.89 1.36
C PHE A 350 26.91 -2.43 -0.11
N LYS A 351 28.00 -2.78 -0.82
CA LYS A 351 28.21 -2.42 -2.23
C LYS A 351 28.09 -3.60 -3.20
N SER A 352 27.98 -4.82 -2.67
CA SER A 352 27.82 -6.05 -3.45
C SER A 352 27.10 -7.11 -2.62
N ILE A 353 26.34 -7.98 -3.30
CA ILE A 353 25.68 -9.11 -2.64
C ILE A 353 26.71 -10.20 -2.30
N PRO A 354 26.82 -10.64 -1.04
CA PRO A 354 27.80 -11.63 -0.62
C PRO A 354 27.54 -13.00 -1.25
N LEU A 355 28.61 -13.73 -1.59
CA LEU A 355 28.53 -15.09 -2.14
C LEU A 355 29.00 -16.09 -1.09
N ILE A 356 28.15 -17.07 -0.80
CA ILE A 356 28.36 -18.07 0.26
C ILE A 356 28.36 -19.46 -0.36
N ASP A 357 29.45 -20.20 -0.17
CA ASP A 357 29.51 -21.63 -0.50
C ASP A 357 28.96 -22.45 0.67
N ILE A 358 27.81 -23.08 0.46
CA ILE A 358 27.13 -23.87 1.50
C ILE A 358 27.43 -25.37 1.41
N SER A 359 28.38 -25.80 0.56
CA SER A 359 28.75 -27.22 0.44
C SER A 359 29.06 -27.88 1.80
N PRO A 360 29.77 -27.23 2.75
CA PRO A 360 30.00 -27.80 4.09
C PRO A 360 28.71 -28.04 4.89
N LEU A 361 27.72 -27.15 4.75
CA LEU A 361 26.42 -27.27 5.40
C LEU A 361 25.63 -28.45 4.84
N LEU A 362 25.70 -28.67 3.51
CA LEU A 362 25.04 -29.79 2.84
C LEU A 362 25.70 -31.13 3.15
N ALA A 363 27.01 -31.17 3.28
CA ALA A 363 27.74 -32.41 3.56
C ALA A 363 27.46 -32.98 4.96
N LYS A 364 26.99 -32.14 5.90
CA LYS A 364 26.81 -32.48 7.32
C LYS A 364 25.46 -32.04 7.88
N TRP A 365 24.46 -31.91 7.01
CA TRP A 365 23.16 -31.34 7.37
C TRP A 365 22.42 -32.16 8.43
N ASP A 366 22.67 -33.47 8.48
CA ASP A 366 22.10 -34.48 9.36
C ASP A 366 23.04 -34.90 10.49
N ASP A 367 24.24 -34.32 10.59
CA ASP A 367 25.19 -34.59 11.67
C ASP A 367 24.68 -33.97 12.98
N PRO A 368 24.43 -34.75 14.05
CA PRO A 368 24.01 -34.22 15.35
C PRO A 368 25.00 -33.22 15.96
N ASN A 369 26.27 -33.28 15.57
CA ASN A 369 27.34 -32.40 16.04
C ASN A 369 27.70 -31.31 15.02
N MET A 370 26.85 -31.05 14.02
CA MET A 370 27.10 -30.07 12.96
C MET A 370 27.50 -28.68 13.50
N ALA A 371 26.96 -28.28 14.66
CA ALA A 371 27.28 -27.00 15.30
C ALA A 371 28.75 -26.87 15.76
N GLN A 372 29.46 -28.00 15.94
CA GLN A 372 30.86 -28.05 16.38
C GLN A 372 31.84 -28.17 15.21
N ASP A 373 31.34 -28.37 13.99
CA ASP A 373 32.18 -28.52 12.82
C ASP A 373 32.78 -27.18 12.37
N GLN A 374 34.09 -27.18 12.10
CA GLN A 374 34.82 -25.96 11.70
C GLN A 374 34.38 -25.45 10.32
N GLY A 375 34.08 -26.34 9.37
CA GLY A 375 33.60 -25.97 8.04
C GLY A 375 32.22 -25.32 8.11
N ILE A 376 31.32 -25.88 8.93
CA ILE A 376 29.98 -25.29 9.15
C ILE A 376 30.08 -23.97 9.89
N THR A 377 30.96 -23.84 10.90
CA THR A 377 31.16 -22.58 11.63
C THR A 377 31.51 -21.42 10.66
N GLY A 378 32.33 -21.69 9.64
CA GLY A 378 32.66 -20.70 8.61
C GLY A 378 31.45 -20.26 7.78
N VAL A 379 30.59 -21.20 7.37
CA VAL A 379 29.36 -20.92 6.61
C VAL A 379 28.34 -20.18 7.48
N VAL A 380 28.15 -20.61 8.72
CA VAL A 380 27.24 -20.00 9.70
C VAL A 380 27.57 -18.54 9.95
N LYS A 381 28.86 -18.18 10.08
CA LYS A 381 29.29 -16.78 10.21
C LYS A 381 28.97 -15.94 8.97
N GLN A 382 29.18 -16.49 7.78
CA GLN A 382 28.85 -15.81 6.53
C GLN A 382 27.34 -15.59 6.38
N LEU A 383 26.52 -16.57 6.77
CA LEU A 383 25.07 -16.44 6.80
C LEU A 383 24.62 -15.37 7.80
N ASP A 384 25.14 -15.37 9.03
CA ASP A 384 24.82 -14.33 10.03
C ASP A 384 25.15 -12.93 9.49
N GLN A 385 26.34 -12.77 8.91
CA GLN A 385 26.78 -11.49 8.36
C GLN A 385 25.88 -11.04 7.19
N ALA A 386 25.64 -11.92 6.22
CA ALA A 386 24.79 -11.58 5.07
C ALA A 386 23.36 -11.22 5.49
N CYS A 387 22.77 -11.96 6.43
CA CYS A 387 21.43 -11.66 6.94
C CYS A 387 21.35 -10.36 7.75
N ARG A 388 22.42 -9.96 8.45
CA ARG A 388 22.49 -8.67 9.18
C ARG A 388 22.69 -7.48 8.25
N GLU A 389 23.61 -7.62 7.30
CA GLU A 389 24.11 -6.49 6.53
C GLU A 389 23.27 -6.24 5.27
N ALA A 390 22.92 -7.30 4.55
CA ALA A 390 22.29 -7.18 3.23
C ALA A 390 20.89 -7.77 3.15
N GLY A 391 20.54 -8.75 4.00
CA GLY A 391 19.33 -9.55 3.85
C GLY A 391 19.27 -10.36 2.54
N PHE A 392 20.36 -10.35 1.76
CA PHE A 392 20.53 -10.96 0.44
C PHE A 392 21.90 -11.64 0.36
N PHE A 393 21.99 -12.77 -0.34
CA PHE A 393 23.23 -13.48 -0.60
C PHE A 393 23.10 -14.44 -1.79
N TYR A 394 24.20 -14.67 -2.50
CA TYR A 394 24.29 -15.80 -3.42
C TYR A 394 24.63 -17.07 -2.67
N VAL A 395 24.00 -18.17 -3.07
CA VAL A 395 24.32 -19.50 -2.57
C VAL A 395 24.97 -20.31 -3.67
N LYS A 396 26.21 -20.74 -3.45
CA LYS A 396 26.96 -21.69 -4.28
C LYS A 396 27.04 -23.04 -3.58
N GLY A 397 27.23 -24.12 -4.35
CA GLY A 397 27.41 -25.45 -3.78
C GLY A 397 26.13 -26.05 -3.22
N HIS A 398 24.98 -25.62 -3.75
CA HIS A 398 23.63 -25.99 -3.31
C HIS A 398 23.18 -27.41 -3.68
N GLY A 399 24.02 -28.19 -4.36
CA GLY A 399 23.73 -29.60 -4.68
C GLY A 399 22.68 -29.86 -5.77
N ILE A 400 21.79 -28.92 -6.08
CA ILE A 400 20.85 -29.02 -7.22
C ILE A 400 21.62 -29.06 -8.55
N PRO A 401 21.41 -30.07 -9.42
CA PRO A 401 22.10 -30.16 -10.70
C PRO A 401 21.85 -28.96 -11.61
N ASP A 402 22.92 -28.43 -12.22
CA ASP A 402 22.84 -27.34 -13.20
C ASP A 402 21.92 -27.66 -14.39
N SER A 403 21.80 -28.95 -14.75
CA SER A 403 20.89 -29.41 -15.81
C SER A 403 19.42 -29.11 -15.46
N ILE A 404 19.01 -29.34 -14.20
CA ILE A 404 17.65 -29.04 -13.72
C ILE A 404 17.43 -27.53 -13.68
N ILE A 405 18.38 -26.77 -13.11
CA ILE A 405 18.29 -25.30 -13.03
C ILE A 405 18.11 -24.67 -14.42
N LYS A 406 18.89 -25.14 -15.41
CA LYS A 406 18.80 -24.70 -16.80
C LYS A 406 17.49 -25.12 -17.45
N GLU A 407 17.08 -26.38 -17.27
CA GLU A 407 15.86 -26.88 -17.90
C GLU A 407 14.60 -26.19 -17.36
N VAL A 408 14.55 -25.89 -16.07
CA VAL A 408 13.47 -25.08 -15.46
C VAL A 408 13.30 -23.74 -16.17
N ARG A 409 14.40 -23.01 -16.41
CA ARG A 409 14.36 -21.75 -17.16
C ARG A 409 13.96 -21.94 -18.62
N ASN A 410 14.47 -22.98 -19.27
CA ASN A 410 14.17 -23.28 -20.67
C ASN A 410 12.68 -23.59 -20.88
N VAL A 411 12.10 -24.42 -20.01
CA VAL A 411 10.70 -24.84 -20.07
C VAL A 411 9.77 -23.68 -19.73
N ALA A 412 10.12 -22.85 -18.73
CA ALA A 412 9.41 -21.61 -18.45
C ALA A 412 9.42 -20.65 -19.67
N ARG A 413 10.57 -20.47 -20.33
CA ARG A 413 10.66 -19.66 -21.56
C ARG A 413 9.80 -20.21 -22.70
N LYS A 414 9.78 -21.54 -22.88
CA LYS A 414 8.90 -22.20 -23.87
C LYS A 414 7.43 -21.90 -23.59
N PHE A 415 7.00 -21.94 -22.32
CA PHE A 415 5.63 -21.58 -21.95
C PHE A 415 5.30 -20.12 -22.31
N PHE A 416 6.15 -19.15 -21.92
CA PHE A 416 5.87 -17.74 -22.18
C PHE A 416 5.88 -17.38 -23.68
N SER A 417 6.57 -18.18 -24.49
CA SER A 417 6.59 -18.07 -25.95
C SER A 417 5.33 -18.64 -26.64
N LEU A 418 4.43 -19.28 -25.90
CA LEU A 418 3.17 -19.81 -26.46
C LEU A 418 2.23 -18.67 -26.87
N PRO A 419 1.32 -18.93 -27.83
CA PRO A 419 0.22 -18.02 -28.14
C PRO A 419 -0.54 -17.65 -26.87
N TYR A 420 -0.99 -16.40 -26.79
CA TYR A 420 -1.67 -15.86 -25.63
C TYR A 420 -2.87 -16.71 -25.16
N GLU A 421 -3.68 -17.19 -26.10
CA GLU A 421 -4.83 -18.07 -25.82
C GLU A 421 -4.44 -19.38 -25.14
N GLU A 422 -3.25 -19.92 -25.42
CA GLU A 422 -2.75 -21.13 -24.74
C GLU A 422 -2.38 -20.83 -23.29
N LYS A 423 -1.81 -19.66 -23.02
CA LYS A 423 -1.45 -19.22 -21.65
C LYS A 423 -2.70 -18.98 -20.80
N LEU A 424 -3.77 -18.43 -21.39
CA LEU A 424 -5.03 -18.16 -20.72
C LEU A 424 -5.80 -19.42 -20.27
N LYS A 425 -5.50 -20.60 -20.80
CA LYS A 425 -6.17 -21.86 -20.39
C LYS A 425 -6.00 -22.18 -18.90
N ILE A 426 -4.96 -21.63 -18.28
CA ILE A 426 -4.67 -21.78 -16.86
C ILE A 426 -4.82 -20.46 -16.11
N LYS A 427 -5.67 -19.53 -16.57
CA LYS A 427 -5.83 -18.20 -15.97
C LYS A 427 -6.08 -18.27 -14.45
N ILE A 428 -5.41 -17.38 -13.72
CA ILE A 428 -5.61 -17.17 -12.29
C ILE A 428 -6.98 -16.57 -11.98
N SER A 429 -7.64 -17.05 -10.91
CA SER A 429 -8.96 -16.57 -10.49
C SER A 429 -9.27 -16.98 -9.04
N PRO A 430 -10.33 -16.42 -8.41
CA PRO A 430 -10.81 -16.94 -7.13
C PRO A 430 -11.22 -18.41 -7.18
N THR A 431 -11.72 -18.90 -8.32
CA THR A 431 -12.18 -20.30 -8.48
C THR A 431 -11.04 -21.31 -8.62
N THR A 432 -9.85 -20.85 -9.01
CA THR A 432 -8.61 -21.67 -9.06
C THR A 432 -7.83 -21.62 -7.74
N GLY A 433 -8.38 -20.97 -6.71
CA GLY A 433 -7.67 -20.71 -5.46
C GLY A 433 -6.48 -19.77 -5.64
N TYR A 434 -6.59 -18.82 -6.58
CA TYR A 434 -5.55 -17.87 -6.98
C TYR A 434 -4.26 -18.54 -7.49
N ARG A 435 -4.40 -19.62 -8.27
CA ARG A 435 -3.30 -20.33 -8.92
C ARG A 435 -3.44 -20.27 -10.43
N GLY A 436 -2.30 -20.21 -11.13
CA GLY A 436 -2.25 -20.22 -12.57
C GLY A 436 -1.67 -18.95 -13.17
N TYR A 437 -1.92 -18.75 -14.46
CA TYR A 437 -1.34 -17.69 -15.27
C TYR A 437 -1.99 -16.34 -14.98
N GLN A 438 -1.14 -15.36 -14.66
CA GLN A 438 -1.47 -13.94 -14.55
C GLN A 438 -0.90 -13.18 -15.75
N ARG A 439 -1.70 -12.27 -16.29
CA ARG A 439 -1.33 -11.37 -17.39
C ARG A 439 -0.45 -10.23 -16.87
N MET A 440 0.24 -9.57 -17.80
CA MET A 440 0.92 -8.30 -17.50
C MET A 440 -0.05 -7.27 -16.93
N GLY A 441 0.33 -6.63 -15.83
CA GLY A 441 -0.47 -5.63 -15.14
C GLY A 441 -1.58 -6.18 -14.23
N GLU A 442 -1.78 -7.51 -14.14
CA GLU A 442 -2.77 -8.08 -13.20
C GLU A 442 -2.29 -8.08 -11.75
N ASN A 443 -0.97 -8.12 -11.53
CA ASN A 443 -0.38 -8.03 -10.20
C ASN A 443 -0.19 -6.56 -9.80
N ILE A 444 -0.62 -6.17 -8.60
CA ILE A 444 -0.46 -4.82 -8.10
C ILE A 444 0.50 -4.79 -6.91
N THR A 445 1.63 -4.09 -7.06
CA THR A 445 2.59 -3.81 -6.00
C THR A 445 2.45 -2.37 -5.53
N LYS A 446 2.05 -2.14 -4.27
CA LYS A 446 1.83 -0.80 -3.68
C LYS A 446 0.92 0.11 -4.51
N GLY A 447 -0.09 -0.45 -5.17
CA GLY A 447 -1.04 0.30 -6.00
C GLY A 447 -0.59 0.51 -7.45
N ILE A 448 0.59 0.01 -7.84
CA ILE A 448 1.12 0.10 -9.21
C ILE A 448 1.06 -1.28 -9.86
N PRO A 449 0.46 -1.43 -11.05
CA PRO A 449 0.52 -2.66 -11.82
C PRO A 449 1.96 -3.05 -12.17
N ASP A 450 2.36 -4.28 -11.86
CA ASP A 450 3.65 -4.81 -12.24
C ASP A 450 3.65 -5.23 -13.73
N MET A 451 4.75 -4.92 -14.42
CA MET A 451 4.93 -5.21 -15.85
C MET A 451 5.63 -6.56 -16.06
N HIS A 452 5.04 -7.63 -15.52
CA HIS A 452 5.44 -9.03 -15.74
C HIS A 452 4.21 -9.92 -15.95
N GLU A 453 4.38 -11.01 -16.69
CA GLU A 453 3.45 -12.13 -16.69
C GLU A 453 4.02 -13.26 -15.83
N ALA A 454 3.16 -14.11 -15.26
CA ALA A 454 3.64 -15.16 -14.37
C ALA A 454 2.67 -16.34 -14.24
N ILE A 455 3.17 -17.47 -13.75
CA ILE A 455 2.36 -18.58 -13.22
C ILE A 455 2.57 -18.62 -11.71
N ASP A 456 1.49 -18.49 -10.94
CA ASP A 456 1.49 -18.65 -9.48
C ASP A 456 1.07 -20.07 -9.10
N CYS A 457 1.90 -20.73 -8.30
CA CYS A 457 1.65 -22.04 -7.73
C CYS A 457 1.86 -21.99 -6.23
N TYR A 458 1.02 -22.71 -5.48
CA TYR A 458 1.12 -22.80 -4.03
C TYR A 458 1.08 -24.26 -3.62
N ARG A 459 1.57 -24.53 -2.41
CA ARG A 459 1.27 -25.78 -1.73
C ARG A 459 -0.23 -26.05 -1.79
N GLU A 460 -0.61 -27.23 -2.25
CA GLU A 460 -2.01 -27.58 -2.44
C GLU A 460 -2.72 -27.63 -1.09
N VAL A 461 -3.81 -26.88 -0.98
CA VAL A 461 -4.64 -26.81 0.22
C VAL A 461 -5.87 -27.66 -0.03
N LYS A 462 -6.04 -28.70 0.80
CA LYS A 462 -7.23 -29.54 0.78
C LYS A 462 -8.38 -28.86 1.54
N PRO A 463 -9.65 -29.13 1.17
CA PRO A 463 -10.79 -28.62 1.91
C PRO A 463 -10.69 -28.90 3.41
N GLY A 464 -10.79 -27.84 4.22
CA GLY A 464 -10.73 -27.91 5.68
C GLY A 464 -9.34 -28.10 6.28
N MET A 465 -8.27 -28.15 5.48
CA MET A 465 -6.89 -28.37 5.97
C MET A 465 -6.45 -27.33 7.01
N TYR A 466 -6.84 -26.06 6.84
CA TYR A 466 -6.57 -24.97 7.79
C TYR A 466 -7.86 -24.23 8.19
N GLY A 467 -8.97 -24.96 8.28
CA GLY A 467 -10.27 -24.40 8.63
C GLY A 467 -10.77 -23.34 7.64
N THR A 468 -11.44 -22.30 8.14
CA THR A 468 -12.00 -21.23 7.30
C THR A 468 -10.96 -20.29 6.71
N LEU A 469 -9.76 -20.22 7.31
CA LEU A 469 -8.69 -19.31 6.89
C LEU A 469 -8.24 -19.62 5.46
N SER A 470 -8.01 -20.89 5.15
CA SER A 470 -7.50 -21.28 3.84
C SER A 470 -8.55 -21.45 2.76
N LYS A 471 -9.83 -21.23 3.06
CA LYS A 471 -10.94 -21.44 2.12
C LYS A 471 -10.72 -20.76 0.75
N PRO A 472 -10.20 -19.52 0.66
CA PRO A 472 -9.93 -18.87 -0.64
C PRO A 472 -8.77 -19.49 -1.43
N LEU A 473 -7.95 -20.33 -0.80
CA LEU A 473 -6.76 -20.95 -1.38
C LEU A 473 -6.94 -22.44 -1.62
N GLU A 474 -8.12 -23.01 -1.40
CA GLU A 474 -8.38 -24.44 -1.62
C GLU A 474 -8.29 -24.78 -3.12
N GLY A 475 -7.67 -25.92 -3.44
CA GLY A 475 -7.62 -26.44 -4.80
C GLY A 475 -6.22 -26.78 -5.33
N PRO A 476 -6.16 -27.44 -6.49
CA PRO A 476 -4.91 -27.87 -7.12
C PRO A 476 -4.22 -26.75 -7.91
N ASN A 477 -2.93 -26.94 -8.19
CA ASN A 477 -2.18 -26.06 -9.10
C ASN A 477 -2.67 -26.19 -10.55
N GLN A 478 -2.70 -25.07 -11.26
CA GLN A 478 -3.10 -25.00 -12.67
C GLN A 478 -1.86 -25.15 -13.56
N TRP A 479 -1.65 -26.37 -14.07
CA TRP A 479 -0.49 -26.68 -14.91
C TRP A 479 -0.85 -26.66 -16.40
N PRO A 480 -0.03 -26.01 -17.26
CA PRO A 480 -0.28 -25.99 -18.68
C PRO A 480 0.04 -27.36 -19.31
N ILE A 481 -0.68 -27.71 -20.39
CA ILE A 481 -0.42 -28.93 -21.17
C ILE A 481 0.89 -28.80 -21.96
N ASN A 482 1.21 -27.57 -22.40
CA ASN A 482 2.43 -27.27 -23.15
C ASN A 482 3.28 -26.27 -22.37
N PRO A 483 4.60 -26.48 -22.29
CA PRO A 483 5.34 -27.69 -22.68
C PRO A 483 5.01 -28.90 -21.76
N PRO A 484 5.00 -30.14 -22.30
CA PRO A 484 4.44 -31.32 -21.61
C PRO A 484 5.21 -31.77 -20.36
N ASN A 485 6.51 -31.43 -20.26
CA ASN A 485 7.34 -31.77 -19.10
C ASN A 485 7.28 -30.70 -17.99
N LEU A 486 6.54 -29.59 -18.16
CA LEU A 486 6.55 -28.47 -17.22
C LEU A 486 6.13 -28.89 -15.82
N LYS A 487 4.97 -29.54 -15.69
CA LYS A 487 4.45 -29.96 -14.39
C LYS A 487 5.46 -30.80 -13.62
N GLN A 488 5.88 -31.93 -14.20
CA GLN A 488 6.77 -32.89 -13.55
C GLN A 488 8.10 -32.25 -13.14
N LEU A 489 8.69 -31.44 -14.03
CA LEU A 489 9.94 -30.74 -13.75
C LEU A 489 9.80 -29.72 -12.62
N MET A 490 8.71 -28.95 -12.61
CA MET A 490 8.48 -27.95 -11.56
C MET A 490 8.21 -28.62 -10.21
N GLU A 491 7.46 -29.72 -10.17
CA GLU A 491 7.23 -30.50 -8.95
C GLU A 491 8.53 -31.09 -8.38
N GLU A 492 9.40 -31.66 -9.24
CA GLU A 492 10.73 -32.12 -8.84
C GLU A 492 11.58 -30.95 -8.29
N TYR A 493 11.58 -29.83 -9.00
CA TYR A 493 12.35 -28.65 -8.63
C TYR A 493 11.88 -28.00 -7.32
N ILE A 494 10.56 -27.94 -7.07
CA ILE A 494 9.97 -27.48 -5.80
C ILE A 494 10.44 -28.37 -4.64
N SER A 495 10.45 -29.70 -4.83
CA SER A 495 10.96 -30.63 -3.82
C SER A 495 12.43 -30.37 -3.48
N LEU A 496 13.29 -30.21 -4.50
CA LEU A 496 14.70 -29.91 -4.33
C LEU A 496 14.92 -28.55 -3.64
N CYS A 497 14.16 -27.52 -4.00
CA CYS A 497 14.22 -26.21 -3.37
C CYS A 497 13.74 -26.25 -1.91
N THR A 498 12.71 -27.05 -1.61
CA THR A 498 12.22 -27.24 -0.23
C THR A 498 13.31 -27.82 0.65
N ASP A 499 13.97 -28.88 0.18
CA ASP A 499 15.05 -29.56 0.90
C ASP A 499 16.29 -28.67 1.07
N LEU A 500 16.67 -27.93 0.02
CA LEU A 500 17.74 -26.93 0.07
C LEU A 500 17.45 -25.82 1.09
N SER A 501 16.25 -25.23 1.02
CA SER A 501 15.85 -24.16 1.95
C SER A 501 15.87 -24.63 3.39
N ARG A 502 15.37 -25.85 3.67
CA ARG A 502 15.44 -26.45 5.02
C ARG A 502 16.88 -26.49 5.53
N LYS A 503 17.83 -26.93 4.70
CA LYS A 503 19.26 -26.95 5.06
C LYS A 503 19.83 -25.55 5.32
N ILE A 504 19.49 -24.56 4.49
CA ILE A 504 19.90 -23.16 4.70
C ILE A 504 19.32 -22.63 6.02
N MET A 505 18.05 -22.89 6.31
CA MET A 505 17.39 -22.47 7.55
C MET A 505 18.05 -23.08 8.79
N ARG A 506 18.55 -24.33 8.74
CA ARG A 506 19.38 -24.91 9.82
C ARG A 506 20.65 -24.10 10.06
N GLY A 507 21.34 -23.68 8.99
CA GLY A 507 22.52 -22.80 9.07
C GLY A 507 22.19 -21.43 9.70
N ILE A 508 21.06 -20.84 9.31
CA ILE A 508 20.55 -19.58 9.89
C ILE A 508 20.18 -19.77 11.37
N ALA A 509 19.60 -20.90 11.77
CA ALA A 509 19.30 -21.18 13.17
C ALA A 509 20.57 -21.23 14.04
N LEU A 510 21.62 -21.90 13.54
CA LEU A 510 22.94 -21.92 14.19
C LEU A 510 23.55 -20.52 14.26
N ALA A 511 23.39 -19.68 13.24
CA ALA A 511 23.87 -18.28 13.22
C ALA A 511 23.23 -17.42 14.32
N LEU A 512 21.97 -17.73 14.66
CA LEU A 512 21.25 -17.08 15.76
C LEU A 512 21.71 -17.58 17.14
N GLY A 513 22.50 -18.65 17.19
CA GLY A 513 22.90 -19.36 18.41
C GLY A 513 21.84 -20.33 18.92
N ALA A 514 20.87 -20.70 18.07
CA ALA A 514 19.82 -21.66 18.38
C ALA A 514 20.21 -23.09 17.94
N SER A 515 19.34 -24.06 18.24
CA SER A 515 19.48 -25.41 17.69
C SER A 515 19.35 -25.38 16.16
N ALA A 516 20.03 -26.29 15.46
CA ALA A 516 19.84 -26.46 14.01
C ALA A 516 18.37 -26.73 13.65
N ASP A 517 17.61 -27.33 14.55
CA ASP A 517 16.20 -27.66 14.38
C ASP A 517 15.25 -26.52 14.83
N GLU A 518 15.74 -25.32 15.15
CA GLU A 518 14.90 -24.26 15.74
C GLU A 518 13.68 -23.90 14.88
N PHE A 519 13.80 -23.95 13.55
CA PHE A 519 12.71 -23.64 12.63
C PHE A 519 11.86 -24.85 12.23
N GLU A 520 12.17 -26.05 12.72
CA GLU A 520 11.45 -27.28 12.39
C GLU A 520 10.10 -27.36 13.14
N GLY A 521 9.39 -28.48 12.95
CA GLY A 521 8.13 -28.78 13.62
C GLY A 521 7.03 -27.78 13.30
N GLU A 522 6.42 -27.22 14.34
CA GLU A 522 5.25 -26.33 14.24
C GLU A 522 5.55 -24.96 13.62
N ARG A 523 6.83 -24.58 13.46
CA ARG A 523 7.20 -23.28 12.89
C ARG A 523 7.29 -23.32 11.37
N ALA A 524 8.19 -24.14 10.84
CA ALA A 524 8.46 -24.26 9.41
C ALA A 524 8.97 -25.67 9.03
N GLY A 525 8.64 -26.69 9.82
CA GLY A 525 8.98 -28.09 9.52
C GLY A 525 8.02 -28.75 8.53
N ASP A 526 6.81 -28.21 8.39
CA ASP A 526 5.87 -28.52 7.32
C ASP A 526 5.55 -27.23 6.54
N PRO A 527 6.57 -26.64 5.88
CA PRO A 527 6.51 -25.27 5.39
C PRO A 527 5.41 -25.13 4.35
N PHE A 528 4.66 -24.02 4.40
CA PHE A 528 3.95 -23.59 3.22
C PHE A 528 4.99 -23.13 2.19
N TRP A 529 4.69 -23.32 0.91
CA TRP A 529 5.55 -22.84 -0.15
C TRP A 529 4.72 -22.12 -1.21
N VAL A 530 5.34 -21.07 -1.75
CA VAL A 530 4.87 -20.35 -2.92
C VAL A 530 5.91 -20.53 -4.01
N PHE A 531 5.46 -20.68 -5.24
CA PHE A 531 6.31 -20.89 -6.40
C PHE A 531 5.80 -20.03 -7.55
N ARG A 532 6.68 -19.15 -8.05
CA ARG A 532 6.34 -18.20 -9.11
C ARG A 532 7.28 -18.38 -10.29
N ILE A 533 6.71 -18.65 -11.45
CA ILE A 533 7.42 -18.63 -12.73
C ILE A 533 7.11 -17.28 -13.36
N ILE A 534 8.12 -16.44 -13.60
CA ILE A 534 7.91 -15.04 -13.97
C ILE A 534 8.63 -14.73 -15.27
N GLY A 535 7.91 -14.07 -16.17
CA GLY A 535 8.38 -13.60 -17.45
C GLY A 535 8.32 -12.07 -17.53
N TYR A 536 9.45 -11.47 -17.85
CA TYR A 536 9.59 -10.02 -18.01
C TYR A 536 9.79 -9.73 -19.50
N PRO A 537 8.86 -8.98 -20.13
CA PRO A 537 8.98 -8.64 -21.53
C PRO A 537 10.25 -7.84 -21.82
N VAL A 538 10.66 -7.85 -23.09
CA VAL A 538 11.65 -6.90 -23.61
C VAL A 538 11.06 -5.50 -23.47
N LEU A 539 11.90 -4.52 -23.19
CA LEU A 539 11.56 -3.13 -23.45
C LEU A 539 11.36 -2.92 -24.94
N SER A 540 10.13 -3.12 -25.41
CA SER A 540 9.81 -2.90 -26.81
C SER A 540 9.90 -1.40 -27.09
N HIS A 541 10.80 -1.00 -28.00
CA HIS A 541 10.72 0.30 -28.69
C HIS A 541 9.47 0.40 -29.61
N ALA A 542 8.54 -0.57 -29.53
CA ALA A 542 7.33 -0.62 -30.33
C ALA A 542 6.38 0.49 -29.85
N ASN A 543 6.27 1.54 -30.68
CA ASN A 543 5.61 2.85 -30.50
C ASN A 543 6.53 4.00 -30.03
N GLY A 544 7.83 3.73 -29.91
CA GLY A 544 8.89 4.71 -29.66
C GLY A 544 8.78 5.46 -28.33
N LYS A 545 7.84 5.12 -27.43
CA LYS A 545 7.77 5.64 -26.06
C LYS A 545 8.80 4.90 -25.23
N ASP A 546 9.81 5.63 -24.75
CA ASP A 546 10.71 5.15 -23.71
C ASP A 546 9.86 4.84 -22.47
N MET A 547 10.00 3.62 -21.95
CA MET A 547 9.42 3.23 -20.66
C MET A 547 10.37 3.73 -19.57
N THR A 548 9.88 4.50 -18.60
CA THR A 548 10.68 4.99 -17.46
C THR A 548 11.25 3.82 -16.65
N GLU A 549 12.46 3.99 -16.10
CA GLU A 549 13.13 2.98 -15.25
C GLU A 549 12.31 2.49 -14.04
N ASN A 550 11.28 3.24 -13.62
CA ASN A 550 10.40 2.89 -12.49
C ASN A 550 9.11 2.14 -12.89
N ASP A 551 8.82 2.01 -14.18
CA ASP A 551 7.60 1.37 -14.74
C ASP A 551 7.86 -0.06 -15.25
N ILE A 552 9.03 -0.64 -14.95
CA ILE A 552 9.50 -1.86 -15.63
C ILE A 552 9.74 -2.97 -14.60
N GLY A 553 8.95 -4.04 -14.71
CA GLY A 553 9.13 -5.30 -13.98
C GLY A 553 8.32 -5.37 -12.68
N CYS A 554 8.99 -5.52 -11.54
CA CYS A 554 8.35 -5.65 -10.23
C CYS A 554 8.83 -4.52 -9.29
N GLY A 555 7.88 -3.76 -8.74
CA GLY A 555 8.16 -2.57 -7.93
C GLY A 555 8.92 -2.85 -6.63
N ALA A 556 9.36 -1.79 -5.95
CA ALA A 556 10.13 -1.91 -4.70
C ALA A 556 9.30 -2.52 -3.55
N HIS A 557 9.64 -3.74 -3.14
CA HIS A 557 8.94 -4.49 -2.10
C HIS A 557 9.88 -5.33 -1.23
N THR A 558 9.35 -5.89 -0.15
CA THR A 558 9.97 -6.94 0.66
C THR A 558 9.19 -8.23 0.48
N ASP A 559 9.87 -9.37 0.66
CA ASP A 559 9.20 -10.66 0.76
C ASP A 559 8.68 -10.88 2.17
N TYR A 560 7.54 -11.56 2.29
CA TYR A 560 6.88 -11.67 3.58
C TYR A 560 7.39 -12.84 4.42
N GLY A 561 7.73 -13.98 3.83
CA GLY A 561 8.00 -15.20 4.61
C GLY A 561 9.45 -15.36 5.10
N LEU A 562 10.02 -16.57 4.99
CA LEU A 562 11.33 -16.86 5.61
C LEU A 562 12.49 -16.65 4.66
N LEU A 563 12.49 -17.39 3.54
CA LEU A 563 13.62 -17.48 2.62
C LEU A 563 13.12 -17.63 1.17
N THR A 564 13.63 -16.80 0.28
CA THR A 564 13.38 -16.87 -1.16
C THR A 564 14.61 -17.43 -1.87
N LEU A 565 14.41 -18.33 -2.84
CA LEU A 565 15.41 -18.85 -3.77
C LEU A 565 15.05 -18.40 -5.19
N VAL A 566 15.91 -17.61 -5.82
CA VAL A 566 15.70 -17.10 -7.17
C VAL A 566 16.65 -17.75 -8.16
N ASN A 567 16.08 -18.46 -9.13
CA ASN A 567 16.75 -18.95 -10.32
C ASN A 567 16.47 -17.98 -11.48
N GLN A 568 17.45 -17.13 -11.79
CA GLN A 568 17.36 -16.12 -12.83
C GLN A 568 18.19 -16.47 -14.06
N ASP A 569 17.84 -15.88 -15.21
CA ASP A 569 18.64 -15.97 -16.43
C ASP A 569 20.11 -15.59 -16.19
N ALA A 570 21.03 -16.33 -16.82
CA ALA A 570 22.45 -16.30 -16.50
C ALA A 570 23.19 -15.06 -17.05
N ASP A 571 22.56 -14.32 -17.94
CA ASP A 571 23.14 -13.24 -18.73
C ASP A 571 22.39 -11.90 -18.60
N ILE A 572 21.32 -11.85 -17.80
CA ILE A 572 20.48 -10.65 -17.64
C ILE A 572 20.53 -10.13 -16.20
N THR A 573 21.17 -8.97 -16.01
CA THR A 573 21.16 -8.24 -14.72
C THR A 573 19.93 -7.35 -14.64
N ALA A 574 18.96 -7.73 -13.79
CA ALA A 574 17.71 -7.00 -13.63
C ALA A 574 17.27 -6.82 -12.17
N LEU A 575 17.74 -7.69 -11.26
CA LEU A 575 17.41 -7.58 -9.84
C LEU A 575 18.28 -6.51 -9.18
N GLU A 576 17.65 -5.62 -8.42
CA GLU A 576 18.30 -4.57 -7.64
C GLU A 576 17.83 -4.64 -6.19
N VAL A 577 18.78 -4.48 -5.26
CA VAL A 577 18.56 -4.58 -3.81
C VAL A 577 18.92 -3.25 -3.18
N ARG A 578 18.03 -2.69 -2.38
CA ARG A 578 18.22 -1.38 -1.76
C ARG A 578 18.99 -1.52 -0.44
N ASN A 579 20.16 -0.91 -0.35
CA ASN A 579 20.91 -0.88 0.90
C ASN A 579 20.35 0.18 1.88
N GLN A 580 20.98 0.31 3.04
CA GLN A 580 20.51 1.20 4.11
C GLN A 580 20.68 2.69 3.80
N SER A 581 21.65 3.08 2.95
CA SER A 581 21.74 4.47 2.46
C SER A 581 20.64 4.82 1.45
N GLY A 582 19.90 3.81 0.99
CA GLY A 582 18.84 3.95 0.01
C GLY A 582 19.31 3.79 -1.44
N GLU A 583 20.58 3.45 -1.67
CA GLU A 583 21.15 3.13 -2.98
C GLU A 583 20.70 1.75 -3.46
N TRP A 584 20.48 1.62 -4.78
CA TRP A 584 20.10 0.37 -5.42
C TRP A 584 21.35 -0.37 -5.92
N ILE A 585 21.61 -1.54 -5.35
CA ILE A 585 22.75 -2.40 -5.65
C ILE A 585 22.30 -3.52 -6.59
N SER A 586 22.91 -3.63 -7.76
CA SER A 586 22.60 -4.70 -8.72
C SER A 586 23.00 -6.07 -8.18
N ALA A 587 22.15 -7.07 -8.44
CA ALA A 587 22.41 -8.48 -8.18
C ALA A 587 22.64 -9.23 -9.52
N PRO A 588 23.85 -9.10 -10.13
CA PRO A 588 24.15 -9.73 -11.41
C PRO A 588 24.10 -11.27 -11.31
N PRO A 589 23.57 -11.99 -12.31
CA PRO A 589 23.55 -13.45 -12.29
C PRO A 589 24.95 -14.05 -12.12
N VAL A 590 25.11 -14.94 -11.14
CA VAL A 590 26.35 -15.69 -10.94
C VAL A 590 26.11 -17.16 -11.32
N PRO A 591 26.83 -17.72 -12.30
CA PRO A 591 26.66 -19.11 -12.72
C PRO A 591 26.83 -20.11 -11.56
N GLY A 592 25.95 -21.11 -11.51
CA GLY A 592 25.98 -22.16 -10.47
C GLY A 592 25.57 -21.66 -9.08
N THR A 593 24.75 -20.60 -9.03
CA THR A 593 24.23 -20.05 -7.76
C THR A 593 22.74 -19.77 -7.82
N PHE A 594 22.13 -19.73 -6.64
CA PHE A 594 20.87 -19.05 -6.39
C PHE A 594 21.13 -17.65 -5.85
N VAL A 595 20.26 -16.69 -6.17
CA VAL A 595 20.13 -15.48 -5.34
C VAL A 595 19.12 -15.77 -4.27
N CYS A 596 19.48 -15.51 -3.02
CA CYS A 596 18.63 -15.74 -1.87
C CYS A 596 18.37 -14.44 -1.13
N ASN A 597 17.19 -14.31 -0.54
CA ASN A 597 16.89 -13.25 0.40
C ASN A 597 15.97 -13.72 1.51
N ILE A 598 16.02 -13.01 2.62
CA ILE A 598 15.15 -13.27 3.77
C ILE A 598 13.91 -12.38 3.74
N GLY A 599 12.83 -12.85 4.34
CA GLY A 599 11.57 -12.12 4.40
C GLY A 599 11.19 -11.62 5.81
N ASP A 600 10.03 -10.98 5.88
CA ASP A 600 9.50 -10.31 7.07
C ASP A 600 9.26 -11.28 8.23
N MET A 601 8.89 -12.55 7.98
CA MET A 601 8.71 -13.55 9.03
C MET A 601 10.02 -13.88 9.73
N LEU A 602 11.14 -13.93 9.00
CA LEU A 602 12.44 -14.12 9.64
C LEU A 602 12.88 -12.88 10.42
N LYS A 603 12.58 -11.67 9.92
CA LYS A 603 12.77 -10.43 10.69
C LYS A 603 12.00 -10.44 12.00
N ILE A 604 10.75 -10.91 12.00
CA ILE A 604 9.92 -11.07 13.21
C ILE A 604 10.54 -12.10 14.17
N LEU A 605 10.86 -13.31 13.68
CA LEU A 605 11.48 -14.37 14.49
C LEU A 605 12.79 -13.91 15.14
N THR A 606 13.57 -13.11 14.44
CA THR A 606 14.86 -12.61 14.90
C THR A 606 14.78 -11.31 15.70
N ASN A 607 13.57 -10.84 16.03
CA ASN A 607 13.33 -9.59 16.72
C ASN A 607 14.01 -8.37 16.06
N GLY A 608 14.18 -8.40 14.73
CA GLY A 608 14.87 -7.37 13.96
C GLY A 608 16.39 -7.43 14.05
N LEU A 609 16.99 -8.56 14.42
CA LEU A 609 18.44 -8.77 14.21
C LEU A 609 18.77 -8.89 12.73
N TYR A 610 17.87 -9.51 11.95
CA TYR A 610 17.97 -9.59 10.51
C TYR A 610 16.87 -8.73 9.87
N GLU A 611 17.22 -8.07 8.76
CA GLU A 611 16.35 -7.10 8.10
C GLU A 611 15.93 -7.62 6.71
N SER A 612 14.62 -7.68 6.50
CA SER A 612 14.04 -7.96 5.18
C SER A 612 14.26 -6.75 4.28
N THR A 613 14.94 -6.97 3.16
CA THR A 613 15.52 -5.87 2.38
C THR A 613 14.68 -5.56 1.15
N PHE A 614 14.45 -4.27 0.90
CA PHE A 614 13.71 -3.83 -0.28
C PHE A 614 14.45 -4.24 -1.55
N HIS A 615 13.73 -4.82 -2.49
CA HIS A 615 14.26 -5.19 -3.79
C HIS A 615 13.26 -4.85 -4.89
N ARG A 616 13.75 -4.72 -6.12
CA ARG A 616 12.96 -4.49 -7.34
C ARG A 616 13.57 -5.23 -8.52
N VAL A 617 12.80 -5.43 -9.57
CA VAL A 617 13.29 -6.05 -10.81
C VAL A 617 13.02 -5.12 -11.97
N ILE A 618 14.05 -4.74 -12.70
CA ILE A 618 14.00 -3.90 -13.91
C ILE A 618 14.70 -4.63 -15.06
N ASN A 619 13.94 -5.13 -16.04
CA ASN A 619 14.54 -5.77 -17.21
C ASN A 619 15.00 -4.72 -18.23
N LYS A 620 16.28 -4.32 -18.18
CA LYS A 620 16.90 -3.41 -19.18
C LYS A 620 17.45 -4.13 -20.42
N SER A 621 17.33 -5.46 -20.49
CA SER A 621 17.86 -6.26 -21.60
C SER A 621 17.01 -6.12 -22.86
N PRO A 622 17.60 -6.19 -24.07
CA PRO A 622 16.85 -6.33 -25.32
C PRO A 622 16.21 -7.72 -25.48
N THR A 623 16.33 -8.61 -24.49
CA THR A 623 15.80 -9.97 -24.50
C THR A 623 14.78 -10.20 -23.38
N TYR A 624 13.82 -11.09 -23.66
CA TYR A 624 12.80 -11.49 -22.69
C TYR A 624 13.49 -12.24 -21.54
N ARG A 625 13.31 -11.75 -20.32
CA ARG A 625 13.92 -12.34 -19.12
C ARG A 625 12.96 -13.31 -18.45
N VAL A 626 13.45 -14.48 -18.08
CA VAL A 626 12.72 -15.43 -17.24
C VAL A 626 13.41 -15.57 -15.89
N CYS A 627 12.62 -15.65 -14.82
CA CYS A 627 13.10 -16.16 -13.55
C CYS A 627 12.06 -17.05 -12.88
N VAL A 628 12.54 -17.92 -11.99
CA VAL A 628 11.71 -18.80 -11.17
C VAL A 628 12.07 -18.56 -9.72
N ALA A 629 11.08 -18.12 -8.94
CA ALA A 629 11.22 -17.83 -7.52
C ALA A 629 10.48 -18.87 -6.69
N TYR A 630 11.19 -19.49 -5.75
CA TYR A 630 10.64 -20.40 -4.75
C TYR A 630 10.71 -19.73 -3.38
N PHE A 631 9.59 -19.68 -2.68
CA PHE A 631 9.47 -19.07 -1.36
C PHE A 631 9.24 -20.17 -0.33
N TYR A 632 10.17 -20.27 0.62
CA TYR A 632 10.08 -21.14 1.79
C TYR A 632 9.47 -20.35 2.94
N GLU A 633 8.25 -20.72 3.32
CA GLU A 633 7.45 -19.98 4.28
C GLU A 633 7.37 -20.74 5.61
N THR A 634 6.77 -20.11 6.62
CA THR A 634 6.39 -20.84 7.83
C THR A 634 5.31 -21.88 7.49
N ASN A 635 5.00 -22.77 8.43
CA ASN A 635 3.74 -23.50 8.36
C ASN A 635 2.59 -22.48 8.23
N PHE A 636 1.56 -22.83 7.47
CA PHE A 636 0.54 -21.88 7.01
C PHE A 636 -0.17 -21.15 8.16
N ASP A 637 -0.54 -21.87 9.22
CA ASP A 637 -1.27 -21.38 10.38
C ASP A 637 -0.39 -21.13 11.61
N ALA A 638 0.94 -21.25 11.46
CA ALA A 638 1.87 -21.03 12.56
C ALA A 638 1.83 -19.58 13.06
N ALA A 639 1.60 -19.43 14.36
CA ALA A 639 1.70 -18.18 15.08
C ALA A 639 3.15 -17.89 15.46
N ILE A 640 3.89 -17.24 14.58
CA ILE A 640 5.28 -16.88 14.88
C ILE A 640 5.38 -15.65 15.78
N LYS A 641 6.40 -15.63 16.62
CA LYS A 641 6.78 -14.53 17.52
C LYS A 641 8.30 -14.49 17.66
N PRO A 642 8.89 -13.37 18.11
CA PRO A 642 10.33 -13.30 18.33
C PRO A 642 10.86 -14.44 19.21
N LEU A 643 11.98 -15.05 18.81
CA LEU A 643 12.66 -16.08 19.58
C LEU A 643 13.31 -15.50 20.83
N ASP A 644 13.23 -16.20 21.96
CA ASP A 644 13.76 -15.69 23.25
C ASP A 644 15.25 -15.36 23.18
N ILE A 645 16.03 -16.17 22.46
CA ILE A 645 17.46 -15.89 22.23
C ILE A 645 17.67 -14.57 21.48
N CYS A 646 16.80 -14.26 20.52
CA CYS A 646 16.87 -13.04 19.75
C CYS A 646 16.41 -11.83 20.58
N ILE A 647 15.35 -11.97 21.38
CA ILE A 647 14.91 -10.93 22.32
C ILE A 647 16.07 -10.53 23.24
N ARG A 648 16.74 -11.51 23.86
CA ARG A 648 17.92 -11.25 24.72
C ARG A 648 19.03 -10.52 23.97
N ARG A 649 19.36 -10.96 22.75
CA ARG A 649 20.41 -10.34 21.90
C ARG A 649 20.06 -8.92 21.45
N THR A 650 18.79 -8.54 21.42
CA THR A 650 18.33 -7.19 21.04
C THR A 650 17.99 -6.28 22.22
N GLY A 651 18.52 -6.56 23.41
CA GLY A 651 18.32 -5.71 24.60
C GLY A 651 17.13 -6.10 25.48
N GLY A 652 16.60 -7.31 25.34
CA GLY A 652 15.58 -7.88 26.24
C GLY A 652 14.13 -7.44 25.99
N THR A 653 13.90 -6.52 25.05
CA THR A 653 12.54 -6.05 24.70
C THR A 653 12.03 -6.72 23.43
N LYS A 654 10.81 -7.26 23.48
CA LYS A 654 10.08 -7.76 22.30
C LYS A 654 9.66 -6.58 21.42
N LYS A 655 10.12 -6.55 20.15
CA LYS A 655 9.87 -5.46 19.19
C LYS A 655 8.72 -5.75 18.22
N PHE A 656 8.43 -7.02 17.97
CA PHE A 656 7.43 -7.45 16.99
C PHE A 656 6.34 -8.29 17.64
N GLU A 657 5.11 -8.09 17.21
CA GLU A 657 3.95 -8.87 17.66
C GLU A 657 3.81 -10.20 16.91
N ARG A 658 2.84 -11.02 17.34
CA ARG A 658 2.50 -12.29 16.70
C ARG A 658 2.08 -12.04 15.23
N ALA A 659 2.59 -12.86 14.32
CA ALA A 659 2.16 -12.90 12.92
C ALA A 659 1.84 -14.34 12.48
N VAL A 660 0.94 -14.48 11.51
CA VAL A 660 0.56 -15.77 10.89
C VAL A 660 0.66 -15.62 9.38
N TYR A 661 1.40 -16.52 8.73
CA TYR A 661 1.65 -16.42 7.29
C TYR A 661 0.37 -16.55 6.46
N GLY A 662 -0.50 -17.51 6.79
CA GLY A 662 -1.75 -17.75 6.09
C GLY A 662 -2.69 -16.55 6.12
N GLU A 663 -2.73 -15.79 7.22
CA GLU A 663 -3.52 -14.55 7.32
C GLU A 663 -3.03 -13.51 6.30
N HIS A 664 -1.70 -13.34 6.18
CA HIS A 664 -1.12 -12.43 5.20
C HIS A 664 -1.35 -12.89 3.77
N LEU A 665 -1.08 -14.16 3.45
CA LEU A 665 -1.24 -14.67 2.09
C LEU A 665 -2.68 -14.55 1.62
N VAL A 666 -3.66 -14.91 2.45
CA VAL A 666 -5.09 -14.78 2.13
C VAL A 666 -5.47 -13.31 1.92
N SER A 667 -5.00 -12.41 2.77
CA SER A 667 -5.21 -10.97 2.57
C SER A 667 -4.63 -10.53 1.24
N LYS A 668 -3.39 -10.92 0.93
CA LYS A 668 -2.67 -10.51 -0.29
C LYS A 668 -3.40 -10.98 -1.55
N VAL A 669 -3.76 -12.26 -1.65
CA VAL A 669 -4.43 -12.78 -2.85
C VAL A 669 -5.85 -12.23 -3.03
N THR A 670 -6.54 -11.86 -1.94
CA THR A 670 -7.91 -11.30 -2.05
C THR A 670 -7.92 -9.80 -2.36
N THR A 671 -6.79 -9.11 -2.24
CA THR A 671 -6.66 -7.66 -2.49
C THR A 671 -5.81 -7.28 -3.69
N ASN A 672 -4.84 -8.10 -4.11
CA ASN A 672 -3.80 -7.69 -5.07
C ASN A 672 -4.07 -8.08 -6.53
N PHE A 673 -5.14 -8.82 -6.81
CA PHE A 673 -5.58 -9.11 -8.18
C PHE A 673 -6.76 -8.21 -8.56
N VAL A 674 -6.71 -7.66 -9.77
CA VAL A 674 -7.78 -6.85 -10.37
C VAL A 674 -9.06 -7.70 -10.44
N LYS A 675 -10.21 -7.11 -10.07
CA LYS A 675 -11.51 -7.82 -10.12
C LYS A 675 -11.93 -8.06 -11.57
N GLU A 676 -12.54 -9.22 -11.84
CA GLU A 676 -12.93 -9.66 -13.20
C GLU A 676 -13.74 -8.62 -14.00
N ASP A 677 -14.48 -7.73 -13.32
CA ASP A 677 -15.33 -6.72 -13.95
C ASP A 677 -14.56 -5.51 -14.55
N GLU A 678 -13.25 -5.38 -14.30
CA GLU A 678 -12.44 -4.21 -14.71
C GLU A 678 -11.50 -4.47 -15.91
N LEU A 679 -11.39 -5.72 -16.39
CA LEU A 679 -10.41 -6.09 -17.44
C LEU A 679 -11.02 -6.32 -18.84
N ASP A 680 -12.35 -6.43 -18.94
CA ASP A 680 -13.07 -6.58 -20.21
C ASP A 680 -13.77 -5.28 -20.68
N SER A 681 -13.45 -4.13 -20.06
CA SER A 681 -14.00 -2.79 -20.40
C SER A 681 -13.04 -1.92 -21.20
#